data_AF-A0A2E2TSL5-F1
#
_entry.id   AF-A0A2E2TSL5-F1
#
_cell.length_a   1.000
_cell.length_b   1.000
_cell.length_c   1.000
_cell.angle_alpha   90.00
_cell.angle_beta   90.00
_cell.angle_gamma   90.00
#
_symmetry.space_group_name_H-M   'P 1'
#
loop_
_entity.id
_entity.type
_entity.pdbx_description
1 polymer ?
#
loop_
_entity_poly.entity_id
_entity_poly.type
_entity_poly.pdbx_seq_one_letter_code
_entity_poly.pdbx_strand_id
1 'polypeptide(L)'
;MARPRFAQTSTALTIIILFLLMAASSMVTESSIDEKTTEAPTSARQGSLDVDCSGYKFEDLFDYNFASFDILLGDDWATAQMSAVAYVNGSNSATVRENLDELFDGTPGGNNSWMSTDEREAVRAIGPECIADMDTRLGIREGLPHRGGVDWNDLEFVKDGIALDEVNLVPANHPEERSCQDLLASSDCKEVPVTITDDLQILMFTKEDETHNVRFDQLPNSGSSNFTLALNVTNMSSAGLVLTFPQLQGLRMVNSSIQDDNMESTAMPAPVAEYLPDGRLRVTQEVSYLPSDYPAIRNLFLDFTTQAPETNEVPVWTAEAPVDGTVIPYTVGTRDLVAGEVTATWASDDSGWALECDFGEQMPADLWAAGLTEDGSLFLDGPEAPAADEVAEAECSVVDPFGAVSVETRNWSFAQPFTAEAVLSEAGDSIEFTVTPTGVVSEISISAHAHQSNSMGEMRMATIASDPSTIALPMDGLAPGMVMVMGQAQSNGMLDYAFMLDFGLEKPSAPPVIEVDVNLDGTNATWDASYLKFTLQGKVLDPDGESVEMSLSLCGYTTNDFVRSGPIWEIDVNIVSCSSQNPPVTVYDITLTATDESGTMTTMQVSVPDPYASGGDDTIIEPDENSEEAVPAASMMATLAVALLGAAVVSRRKDQ
;
A
#
# COMPACT_ATOMS: atom_id res chain seq x y z
N MET A 1 -76.07 -10.62 -47.82
CA MET A 1 -74.72 -10.04 -47.66
C MET A 1 -74.79 -9.08 -46.48
N ALA A 2 -74.57 -9.60 -45.28
CA ALA A 2 -74.48 -8.87 -44.03
C ALA A 2 -73.63 -9.74 -43.11
N ARG A 3 -72.44 -9.27 -42.73
CA ARG A 3 -71.62 -9.91 -41.69
C ARG A 3 -71.59 -8.97 -40.47
N PRO A 4 -71.70 -9.51 -39.26
CA PRO A 4 -72.21 -8.77 -38.11
C PRO A 4 -71.13 -7.95 -37.41
N ARG A 5 -71.56 -6.79 -36.90
CA ARG A 5 -70.82 -5.87 -36.03
C ARG A 5 -70.64 -6.45 -34.61
N PHE A 6 -69.93 -7.56 -34.48
CA PHE A 6 -69.65 -8.18 -33.17
C PHE A 6 -68.15 -8.30 -32.84
N ALA A 7 -67.26 -7.88 -33.74
CA ALA A 7 -65.80 -7.94 -33.51
C ALA A 7 -65.16 -6.59 -33.12
N GLN A 8 -65.86 -5.46 -33.26
CA GLN A 8 -65.33 -4.13 -32.92
C GLN A 8 -65.72 -3.62 -31.53
N THR A 9 -66.73 -4.22 -30.89
CA THR A 9 -67.10 -3.88 -29.51
C THR A 9 -66.30 -4.67 -28.49
N SER A 10 -65.75 -5.83 -28.84
CA SER A 10 -64.96 -6.67 -27.92
C SER A 10 -63.55 -6.13 -27.67
N THR A 11 -62.94 -5.43 -28.64
CA THR A 11 -61.60 -4.82 -28.50
C THR A 11 -61.64 -3.44 -27.85
N ALA A 12 -62.72 -2.67 -28.05
CA ALA A 12 -62.92 -1.41 -27.33
C ALA A 12 -63.27 -1.64 -25.85
N LEU A 13 -64.05 -2.69 -25.53
CA LEU A 13 -64.35 -3.03 -24.13
C LEU A 13 -63.12 -3.52 -23.38
N THR A 14 -62.23 -4.31 -24.00
CA THR A 14 -61.00 -4.78 -23.34
C THR A 14 -60.00 -3.65 -23.12
N ILE A 15 -59.88 -2.67 -24.03
CA ILE A 15 -59.00 -1.51 -23.84
C ILE A 15 -59.56 -0.55 -22.79
N ILE A 16 -60.89 -0.36 -22.74
CA ILE A 16 -61.54 0.45 -21.69
C ILE A 16 -61.44 -0.24 -20.32
N ILE A 17 -61.54 -1.57 -20.25
CA ILE A 17 -61.31 -2.33 -19.02
C ILE A 17 -59.83 -2.29 -18.61
N LEU A 18 -58.88 -2.32 -19.56
CA LEU A 18 -57.45 -2.14 -19.25
C LEU A 18 -57.15 -0.73 -18.74
N PHE A 19 -57.76 0.31 -19.32
CA PHE A 19 -57.61 1.70 -18.85
C PHE A 19 -58.34 1.97 -17.52
N LEU A 20 -59.47 1.32 -17.25
CA LEU A 20 -60.15 1.36 -15.96
C LEU A 20 -59.41 0.58 -14.86
N LEU A 21 -58.65 -0.46 -15.23
CA LEU A 21 -57.76 -1.18 -14.31
C LEU A 21 -56.46 -0.40 -14.01
N MET A 22 -55.98 0.43 -14.95
CA MET A 22 -54.82 1.31 -14.72
C MET A 22 -55.17 2.65 -14.04
N ALA A 23 -56.44 3.08 -14.06
CA ALA A 23 -56.89 4.33 -13.43
C ALA A 23 -57.44 4.15 -12.00
N ALA A 24 -57.49 2.93 -11.48
CA ALA A 24 -57.96 2.63 -10.12
C ALA A 24 -56.82 2.48 -9.09
N SER A 25 -55.56 2.67 -9.48
CA SER A 25 -54.39 2.47 -8.62
C SER A 25 -53.75 3.78 -8.11
N SER A 26 -54.53 4.85 -7.98
CA SER A 26 -54.07 6.09 -7.34
C SER A 26 -55.11 6.53 -6.32
N MET A 27 -55.04 5.95 -5.12
CA MET A 27 -55.50 6.47 -3.81
C MET A 27 -55.75 5.29 -2.85
N VAL A 28 -54.68 4.74 -2.25
CA VAL A 28 -54.73 4.12 -0.92
C VAL A 28 -53.44 4.51 -0.20
N THR A 29 -53.66 5.10 0.97
CA THR A 29 -52.73 5.37 2.07
C THR A 29 -51.75 4.23 2.35
N GLU A 30 -50.47 4.56 2.52
CA GLU A 30 -49.44 3.62 2.98
C GLU A 30 -49.79 3.05 4.36
N SER A 31 -50.04 1.75 4.38
CA SER A 31 -49.85 0.88 5.53
C SER A 31 -48.95 -0.25 5.06
N SER A 32 -47.75 -0.30 5.61
CA SER A 32 -46.68 -1.27 5.35
C SER A 32 -47.11 -2.69 5.70
N ILE A 33 -47.14 -3.61 4.72
CA ILE A 33 -47.00 -5.06 4.93
C ILE A 33 -46.31 -5.72 3.72
N ASP A 34 -45.15 -6.30 4.02
CA ASP A 34 -44.40 -7.40 3.40
C ASP A 34 -44.81 -7.96 2.03
N GLU A 35 -43.89 -7.89 1.06
CA GLU A 35 -43.81 -8.83 -0.05
C GLU A 35 -42.55 -9.71 0.07
N LYS A 36 -42.83 -10.99 0.34
CA LYS A 36 -41.87 -12.06 0.60
C LYS A 36 -41.25 -12.56 -0.71
N THR A 37 -39.98 -12.25 -0.93
CA THR A 37 -39.16 -12.91 -1.96
C THR A 37 -38.87 -14.36 -1.54
N THR A 38 -39.14 -15.30 -2.43
CA THR A 38 -39.03 -16.73 -2.19
C THR A 38 -37.56 -17.17 -2.31
N GLU A 39 -36.81 -17.08 -1.20
CA GLU A 39 -35.60 -17.88 -1.02
C GLU A 39 -35.94 -19.25 -0.41
N ALA A 40 -35.23 -20.28 -0.87
CA ALA A 40 -35.40 -21.66 -0.42
C ALA A 40 -35.05 -21.79 1.08
N PRO A 41 -35.74 -22.66 1.85
CA PRO A 41 -35.70 -22.58 3.30
C PRO A 41 -34.47 -23.29 3.87
N THR A 42 -33.54 -22.53 4.43
CA THR A 42 -32.70 -22.98 5.55
C THR A 42 -33.25 -22.35 6.81
N SER A 43 -34.12 -23.11 7.46
CA SER A 43 -34.90 -22.76 8.64
C SER A 43 -34.03 -22.47 9.87
N ALA A 44 -34.41 -21.39 10.59
CA ALA A 44 -34.18 -21.07 12.00
C ALA A 44 -33.02 -20.11 12.36
N ARG A 45 -33.21 -18.80 12.14
CA ARG A 45 -32.58 -17.73 12.94
C ARG A 45 -33.35 -16.41 12.79
N GLN A 46 -34.53 -16.32 13.43
CA GLN A 46 -35.24 -15.06 13.65
C GLN A 46 -35.95 -15.15 15.01
N GLY A 47 -35.17 -14.99 16.07
CA GLY A 47 -35.62 -14.28 17.26
C GLY A 47 -34.80 -12.99 17.28
N SER A 48 -35.45 -11.83 17.28
CA SER A 48 -34.74 -10.57 17.49
C SER A 48 -34.11 -10.62 18.89
N LEU A 49 -32.79 -10.73 18.94
CA LEU A 49 -32.03 -10.36 20.13
C LEU A 49 -32.02 -8.83 20.15
N ASP A 50 -33.12 -8.25 20.60
CA ASP A 50 -33.23 -6.82 20.86
C ASP A 50 -32.44 -6.56 22.15
N VAL A 51 -31.15 -6.26 22.00
CA VAL A 51 -30.25 -5.97 23.13
C VAL A 51 -30.38 -4.49 23.45
N ASP A 52 -31.17 -4.18 24.47
CA ASP A 52 -31.37 -2.81 24.97
C ASP A 52 -30.11 -2.34 25.71
N CYS A 53 -29.29 -1.56 25.04
CA CYS A 53 -28.09 -0.94 25.60
C CYS A 53 -28.33 0.51 26.06
N SER A 54 -29.60 0.93 26.18
CA SER A 54 -29.93 2.30 26.56
C SER A 54 -29.41 2.67 27.96
N GLY A 55 -28.77 3.84 28.06
CA GLY A 55 -28.19 4.37 29.30
C GLY A 55 -26.86 3.74 29.72
N TYR A 56 -26.31 2.80 28.95
CA TYR A 56 -24.92 2.37 29.09
C TYR A 56 -23.98 3.33 28.34
N LYS A 57 -22.78 3.55 28.91
CA LYS A 57 -21.67 4.24 28.26
C LYS A 57 -20.62 3.22 27.83
N PHE A 58 -19.72 3.62 26.93
CA PHE A 58 -18.69 2.74 26.38
C PHE A 58 -17.87 2.04 27.48
N GLU A 59 -17.54 2.77 28.53
CA GLU A 59 -16.75 2.34 29.70
C GLU A 59 -17.55 1.45 30.67
N ASP A 60 -18.87 1.37 30.51
CA ASP A 60 -19.70 0.42 31.26
C ASP A 60 -19.73 -0.96 30.57
N LEU A 61 -19.37 -1.03 29.28
CA LEU A 61 -19.36 -2.27 28.49
C LEU A 61 -17.94 -2.80 28.25
N PHE A 62 -16.96 -1.91 28.09
CA PHE A 62 -15.59 -2.27 27.73
C PHE A 62 -14.57 -1.80 28.77
N ASP A 63 -13.98 -2.76 29.48
CA ASP A 63 -12.76 -2.51 30.26
C ASP A 63 -11.56 -2.44 29.32
N TYR A 64 -10.93 -1.28 29.21
CA TYR A 64 -9.75 -1.08 28.37
C TYR A 64 -8.57 -0.49 29.14
N ASN A 65 -7.37 -0.73 28.62
CA ASN A 65 -6.14 -0.13 29.13
C ASN A 65 -5.88 1.23 28.50
N PHE A 66 -6.23 1.38 27.23
CA PHE A 66 -6.21 2.64 26.50
C PHE A 66 -7.28 2.62 25.40
N ALA A 67 -7.96 3.75 25.18
CA ALA A 67 -8.87 3.91 24.05
C ALA A 67 -8.45 5.11 23.19
N SER A 68 -8.54 4.98 21.87
CA SER A 68 -8.37 6.11 20.95
C SER A 68 -9.71 6.41 20.31
N PHE A 69 -10.06 7.69 20.23
CA PHE A 69 -11.24 8.21 19.56
C PHE A 69 -10.79 9.27 18.56
N ASP A 70 -11.04 9.04 17.27
CA ASP A 70 -10.81 10.00 16.20
C ASP A 70 -12.16 10.37 15.61
N ILE A 71 -12.51 11.66 15.70
CA ILE A 71 -13.78 12.19 15.20
C ILE A 71 -13.48 13.23 14.13
N LEU A 72 -13.88 12.92 12.91
CA LEU A 72 -13.83 13.81 11.76
C LEU A 72 -15.24 14.37 11.51
N LEU A 73 -15.43 15.66 11.80
CA LEU A 73 -16.68 16.35 11.50
C LEU A 73 -16.80 16.60 9.98
N GLY A 74 -17.99 16.36 9.43
CA GLY A 74 -18.30 16.57 8.02
C GLY A 74 -18.61 18.02 7.66
N ASP A 75 -18.42 18.39 6.40
CA ASP A 75 -18.62 19.76 5.88
C ASP A 75 -20.06 20.28 6.03
N ASP A 76 -21.02 19.38 6.23
CA ASP A 76 -22.41 19.73 6.50
C ASP A 76 -22.66 20.31 7.90
N TRP A 77 -21.67 20.17 8.80
CA TRP A 77 -21.79 20.49 10.22
C TRP A 77 -23.03 19.86 10.85
N ALA A 78 -23.29 18.59 10.51
CA ALA A 78 -24.37 17.78 11.03
C ALA A 78 -23.96 16.31 11.21
N THR A 79 -23.03 15.81 10.39
CA THR A 79 -22.55 14.43 10.43
C THR A 79 -21.07 14.37 10.80
N ALA A 80 -20.62 13.22 11.29
CA ALA A 80 -19.21 12.98 11.55
C ALA A 80 -18.86 11.48 11.38
N GLN A 81 -17.59 11.23 11.09
CA GLN A 81 -17.00 9.90 11.11
C GLN A 81 -16.24 9.73 12.42
N MET A 82 -16.56 8.67 13.16
CA MET A 82 -15.90 8.34 14.41
C MET A 82 -15.22 6.98 14.29
N SER A 83 -13.90 6.97 14.41
CA SER A 83 -13.11 5.76 14.57
C SER A 83 -12.72 5.61 16.04
N ALA A 84 -12.99 4.45 16.62
CA ALA A 84 -12.61 4.16 18.00
C ALA A 84 -11.84 2.83 18.08
N VAL A 85 -10.75 2.81 18.85
CA VAL A 85 -9.97 1.60 19.10
C VAL A 85 -9.75 1.45 20.59
N ALA A 86 -10.22 0.35 21.17
CA ALA A 86 -9.96 -0.01 22.55
C ALA A 86 -8.88 -1.11 22.61
N TYR A 87 -7.78 -0.81 23.30
CA TYR A 87 -6.69 -1.73 23.56
C TYR A 87 -6.85 -2.38 24.93
N VAL A 88 -6.90 -3.70 24.97
CA VAL A 88 -7.20 -4.47 26.18
C VAL A 88 -6.15 -5.55 26.40
N ASN A 89 -5.44 -5.48 27.53
CA ASN A 89 -4.29 -6.31 27.80
C ASN A 89 -4.41 -7.10 29.12
N GLY A 90 -3.80 -8.28 29.14
CA GLY A 90 -3.66 -9.11 30.33
C GLY A 90 -4.99 -9.52 30.94
N SER A 91 -5.20 -9.21 32.22
CA SER A 91 -6.41 -9.63 32.94
C SER A 91 -7.68 -8.95 32.44
N ASN A 92 -7.57 -7.74 31.86
CA ASN A 92 -8.74 -7.05 31.33
C ASN A 92 -9.27 -7.75 30.07
N SER A 93 -8.40 -8.42 29.31
CA SER A 93 -8.80 -9.15 28.10
C SER A 93 -9.67 -10.36 28.44
N ALA A 94 -9.42 -10.98 29.60
CA ALA A 94 -10.28 -12.05 30.12
C ALA A 94 -11.66 -11.49 30.52
N THR A 95 -11.70 -10.36 31.22
CA THR A 95 -12.95 -9.68 31.60
C THR A 95 -13.79 -9.29 30.38
N VAL A 96 -13.17 -8.72 29.33
CA VAL A 96 -13.90 -8.35 28.11
C VAL A 96 -14.48 -9.58 27.41
N ARG A 97 -13.75 -10.70 27.34
CA ARG A 97 -14.29 -11.95 26.78
C ARG A 97 -15.43 -12.51 27.62
N GLU A 98 -15.34 -12.45 28.95
CA GLU A 98 -16.40 -12.87 29.86
C GLU A 98 -17.66 -12.00 29.67
N ASN A 99 -17.52 -10.67 29.65
CA ASN A 99 -18.63 -9.74 29.43
C ASN A 99 -19.31 -9.97 28.07
N LEU A 100 -18.53 -10.20 27.01
CA LEU A 100 -19.07 -10.47 25.67
C LEU A 100 -19.73 -11.85 25.58
N ASP A 101 -19.21 -12.88 26.25
CA ASP A 101 -19.85 -14.21 26.36
C ASP A 101 -21.19 -14.11 27.10
N GLU A 102 -21.24 -13.35 28.20
CA GLU A 102 -22.48 -13.09 28.95
C GLU A 102 -23.52 -12.33 28.12
N LEU A 103 -23.10 -11.40 27.25
CA LEU A 103 -24.00 -10.60 26.41
C LEU A 103 -24.87 -11.47 25.48
N PHE A 104 -24.40 -12.67 25.11
CA PHE A 104 -25.12 -13.60 24.24
C PHE A 104 -25.86 -14.71 24.99
N ASP A 105 -26.15 -14.53 26.28
CA ASP A 105 -26.94 -15.47 27.09
C ASP A 105 -28.28 -15.81 26.41
N GLY A 106 -28.49 -17.10 26.14
CA GLY A 106 -29.68 -17.60 25.44
C GLY A 106 -29.52 -17.87 23.94
N THR A 107 -28.33 -17.63 23.37
CA THR A 107 -27.97 -18.10 22.02
C THR A 107 -27.20 -19.43 22.07
N PRO A 108 -27.23 -20.29 21.03
CA PRO A 108 -26.31 -21.43 20.93
C PRO A 108 -24.87 -20.91 20.84
N GLY A 109 -23.99 -21.34 21.74
CA GLY A 109 -22.68 -20.72 21.95
C GLY A 109 -22.62 -19.91 23.23
N GLY A 110 -23.54 -18.96 23.41
CA GLY A 110 -23.48 -17.96 24.48
C GLY A 110 -23.48 -18.46 25.91
N ASN A 111 -22.80 -17.70 26.78
CA ASN A 111 -22.72 -17.87 28.23
C ASN A 111 -22.26 -19.28 28.64
N ASN A 112 -21.22 -19.76 27.97
CA ASN A 112 -20.67 -21.10 28.20
C ASN A 112 -19.23 -21.08 28.75
N SER A 113 -18.68 -19.89 29.02
CA SER A 113 -17.29 -19.61 29.41
C SER A 113 -16.25 -19.84 28.31
N TRP A 114 -16.66 -19.89 27.05
CA TRP A 114 -15.82 -19.96 25.87
C TRP A 114 -16.27 -18.90 24.87
N MET A 115 -15.31 -18.20 24.29
CA MET A 115 -15.54 -17.26 23.20
C MET A 115 -15.26 -17.97 21.88
N SER A 116 -16.26 -18.04 21.01
CA SER A 116 -16.21 -18.72 19.72
C SER A 116 -16.14 -17.75 18.53
N THR A 117 -15.65 -18.25 17.40
CA THR A 117 -15.66 -17.49 16.14
C THR A 117 -17.08 -17.16 15.67
N ASP A 118 -18.07 -18.00 15.99
CA ASP A 118 -19.48 -17.74 15.65
C ASP A 118 -20.06 -16.61 16.53
N GLU A 119 -19.68 -16.53 17.81
CA GLU A 119 -20.06 -15.42 18.70
C GLU A 119 -19.37 -14.12 18.34
N ARG A 120 -18.11 -14.17 17.92
CA ARG A 120 -17.42 -13.01 17.35
C ARG A 120 -18.21 -12.41 16.18
N GLU A 121 -18.68 -13.22 15.23
CA GLU A 121 -19.47 -12.69 14.12
C GLU A 121 -20.83 -12.14 14.61
N ALA A 122 -21.38 -12.69 15.70
CA ALA A 122 -22.57 -12.14 16.34
C ALA A 122 -22.31 -10.76 16.98
N VAL A 123 -21.14 -10.54 17.60
CA VAL A 123 -20.71 -9.21 18.08
C VAL A 123 -20.69 -8.20 16.95
N ARG A 124 -20.15 -8.57 15.78
CA ARG A 124 -20.11 -7.68 14.61
C ARG A 124 -21.51 -7.37 14.06
N ALA A 125 -22.44 -8.32 14.16
CA ALA A 125 -23.80 -8.17 13.65
C ALA A 125 -24.75 -7.41 14.59
N ILE A 126 -24.62 -7.62 15.91
CA ILE A 126 -25.54 -7.08 16.93
C ILE A 126 -24.95 -5.85 17.63
N GLY A 127 -23.62 -5.77 17.74
CA GLY A 127 -22.93 -4.66 18.40
C GLY A 127 -23.32 -3.27 17.88
N PRO A 128 -23.53 -3.04 16.56
CA PRO A 128 -24.03 -1.75 16.07
C PRO A 128 -25.41 -1.36 16.62
N GLU A 129 -26.30 -2.32 16.90
CA GLU A 129 -27.61 -2.03 17.50
C GLU A 129 -27.44 -1.55 18.94
N CYS A 130 -26.59 -2.25 19.71
CA CYS A 130 -26.26 -1.87 21.07
C CYS A 130 -25.62 -0.49 21.14
N ILE A 131 -24.60 -0.21 20.32
CA ILE A 131 -23.89 1.07 20.31
C ILE A 131 -24.81 2.23 19.90
N ALA A 132 -25.75 2.00 18.97
CA ALA A 132 -26.69 3.02 18.56
C ALA A 132 -27.59 3.54 19.70
N ASP A 133 -27.86 2.70 20.70
CA ASP A 133 -28.66 3.05 21.88
C ASP A 133 -27.84 3.68 23.02
N MET A 134 -26.52 3.77 22.88
CA MET A 134 -25.63 4.28 23.92
C MET A 134 -25.58 5.82 23.94
N ASP A 135 -25.44 6.38 25.14
CA ASP A 135 -25.23 7.80 25.32
C ASP A 135 -23.80 8.19 24.89
N THR A 136 -23.68 9.08 23.91
CA THR A 136 -22.39 9.71 23.64
C THR A 136 -22.05 10.71 24.75
N ARG A 137 -20.76 10.96 24.95
CA ARG A 137 -20.28 11.87 25.99
C ARG A 137 -20.06 13.29 25.47
N LEU A 138 -20.38 13.55 24.21
CA LEU A 138 -20.00 14.76 23.48
C LEU A 138 -21.25 15.55 23.09
N GLY A 139 -21.22 16.86 23.34
CA GLY A 139 -22.27 17.77 22.90
C GLY A 139 -21.69 19.07 22.38
N ILE A 140 -22.37 19.68 21.42
CA ILE A 140 -21.99 20.97 20.84
C ILE A 140 -23.08 22.02 21.08
N ARG A 141 -22.71 23.30 21.20
CA ARG A 141 -23.70 24.37 21.36
C ARG A 141 -23.18 25.71 20.84
N GLU A 142 -23.92 26.30 19.90
CA GLU A 142 -23.63 27.65 19.39
C GLU A 142 -23.98 28.75 20.41
N GLY A 143 -23.23 29.85 20.35
CA GLY A 143 -23.40 31.05 21.15
C GLY A 143 -22.17 31.40 21.99
N LEU A 144 -22.40 32.18 23.05
CA LEU A 144 -21.37 32.50 24.03
C LEU A 144 -20.92 31.22 24.76
N PRO A 145 -19.69 31.18 25.32
CA PRO A 145 -19.20 30.03 26.07
C PRO A 145 -20.22 29.44 27.05
N HIS A 146 -20.53 28.16 26.89
CA HIS A 146 -21.49 27.44 27.72
C HIS A 146 -20.77 26.56 28.75
N ARG A 147 -21.34 26.39 29.94
CA ARG A 147 -20.84 25.51 31.01
C ARG A 147 -22.01 24.85 31.72
N GLY A 148 -21.78 23.66 32.26
CA GLY A 148 -22.77 22.91 33.06
C GLY A 148 -23.92 22.32 32.24
N GLY A 149 -25.03 22.01 32.94
CA GLY A 149 -26.21 21.34 32.37
C GLY A 149 -27.10 22.28 31.57
N VAL A 150 -26.64 22.68 30.39
CA VAL A 150 -27.47 23.28 29.33
C VAL A 150 -28.01 22.18 28.42
N ASP A 151 -28.97 22.55 27.57
CA ASP A 151 -29.49 21.68 26.52
C ASP A 151 -28.41 21.57 25.42
N TRP A 152 -27.60 20.52 25.47
CA TRP A 152 -26.54 20.29 24.51
C TRP A 152 -27.13 19.69 23.23
N ASN A 153 -26.57 20.04 22.08
CA ASN A 153 -26.81 19.28 20.86
C ASN A 153 -25.87 18.07 20.92
N ASP A 154 -26.39 16.99 21.47
CA ASP A 154 -25.62 15.78 21.75
C ASP A 154 -25.28 15.05 20.45
N LEU A 155 -24.07 14.51 20.41
CA LEU A 155 -23.68 13.59 19.35
C LEU A 155 -24.50 12.30 19.52
N GLU A 156 -24.99 11.74 18.43
CA GLU A 156 -25.76 10.49 18.42
C GLU A 156 -25.09 9.50 17.47
N PHE A 157 -25.10 8.22 17.85
CA PHE A 157 -24.67 7.15 16.97
C PHE A 157 -25.70 6.88 15.86
N VAL A 158 -25.22 6.58 14.66
CA VAL A 158 -26.06 6.19 13.51
C VAL A 158 -25.87 4.69 13.28
N LYS A 159 -26.84 3.90 13.75
CA LYS A 159 -26.85 2.43 13.69
C LYS A 159 -26.32 1.87 12.37
N ASP A 160 -26.91 2.32 11.26
CA ASP A 160 -26.62 1.76 9.93
C ASP A 160 -25.21 2.13 9.44
N GLY A 161 -24.61 3.19 9.98
CA GLY A 161 -23.27 3.68 9.68
C GLY A 161 -22.15 3.03 10.49
N ILE A 162 -22.45 2.25 11.53
CA ILE A 162 -21.43 1.65 12.40
C ILE A 162 -20.98 0.30 11.85
N ALA A 163 -19.67 0.11 11.77
CA ALA A 163 -19.03 -1.19 11.64
C ALA A 163 -18.14 -1.48 12.84
N LEU A 164 -18.09 -2.75 13.22
CA LEU A 164 -17.24 -3.26 14.30
C LEU A 164 -16.29 -4.32 13.78
N ASP A 165 -15.07 -4.29 14.30
CA ASP A 165 -14.09 -5.35 14.10
C ASP A 165 -13.28 -5.61 15.37
N GLU A 166 -12.48 -6.65 15.36
CA GLU A 166 -11.70 -7.10 16.50
C GLU A 166 -10.33 -7.62 16.06
N VAL A 167 -9.37 -7.54 16.97
CA VAL A 167 -8.10 -8.27 16.87
C VAL A 167 -7.95 -9.18 18.08
N ASN A 168 -7.74 -10.48 17.84
CA ASN A 168 -7.47 -11.50 18.85
C ASN A 168 -8.56 -11.74 19.91
N LEU A 169 -9.81 -11.35 19.70
CA LEU A 169 -10.95 -11.78 20.52
C LEU A 169 -11.00 -13.32 20.60
N VAL A 170 -10.78 -13.99 19.46
CA VAL A 170 -10.49 -15.43 19.36
C VAL A 170 -9.13 -15.61 18.64
N PRO A 171 -8.01 -15.69 19.38
CA PRO A 171 -6.69 -15.76 18.78
C PRO A 171 -6.47 -17.08 18.04
N ALA A 172 -5.91 -17.00 16.83
CA ALA A 172 -5.67 -18.17 15.99
C ALA A 172 -4.52 -19.05 16.53
N ASN A 173 -4.71 -20.36 16.53
CA ASN A 173 -3.74 -21.36 17.00
C ASN A 173 -3.37 -21.21 18.49
N HIS A 174 -4.30 -20.73 19.32
CA HIS A 174 -4.06 -20.63 20.75
C HIS A 174 -3.89 -22.04 21.37
N PRO A 175 -2.98 -22.26 22.34
CA PRO A 175 -2.76 -23.58 22.94
C PRO A 175 -4.00 -24.22 23.58
N GLU A 176 -4.95 -23.38 24.00
CA GLU A 176 -6.23 -23.79 24.60
C GLU A 176 -7.41 -23.72 23.62
N GLU A 177 -7.15 -23.47 22.33
CA GLU A 177 -8.17 -23.50 21.26
C GLU A 177 -8.77 -24.90 21.12
N ARG A 178 -10.10 -24.96 20.93
CA ARG A 178 -10.80 -26.18 20.55
C ARG A 178 -11.84 -25.92 19.47
N SER A 179 -12.40 -26.99 18.92
CA SER A 179 -13.56 -26.89 18.02
C SER A 179 -14.83 -26.60 18.84
N CYS A 180 -15.70 -25.75 18.32
CA CYS A 180 -16.94 -25.38 19.01
C CYS A 180 -17.79 -26.60 19.36
N GLN A 181 -18.38 -26.60 20.55
CA GLN A 181 -19.11 -27.76 21.09
C GLN A 181 -20.61 -27.75 20.75
N ASP A 182 -21.12 -26.67 20.17
CA ASP A 182 -22.54 -26.52 19.87
C ASP A 182 -23.02 -27.38 18.69
N LEU A 183 -24.24 -27.91 18.84
CA LEU A 183 -24.88 -28.81 17.89
C LEU A 183 -25.14 -28.17 16.50
N LEU A 184 -24.94 -26.85 16.37
CA LEU A 184 -25.21 -26.04 15.18
C LEU A 184 -24.03 -25.15 14.76
N ALA A 185 -22.85 -25.30 15.38
CA ALA A 185 -21.68 -24.49 15.04
C ALA A 185 -21.20 -24.77 13.60
N SER A 186 -20.58 -23.78 12.98
CA SER A 186 -19.93 -23.96 11.67
C SER A 186 -18.83 -25.03 11.75
N SER A 187 -18.57 -25.75 10.64
CA SER A 187 -17.64 -26.90 10.63
C SER A 187 -16.18 -26.52 10.94
N ASP A 188 -15.85 -25.25 10.80
CA ASP A 188 -14.57 -24.61 11.02
C ASP A 188 -14.54 -23.73 12.28
N CYS A 189 -15.63 -23.70 13.05
CA CYS A 189 -15.76 -22.91 14.28
C CYS A 189 -14.71 -23.28 15.32
N LYS A 190 -14.00 -22.26 15.83
CA LYS A 190 -13.01 -22.37 16.89
C LYS A 190 -13.44 -21.56 18.10
N GLU A 191 -13.09 -22.05 19.29
CA GLU A 191 -13.36 -21.35 20.54
C GLU A 191 -12.18 -21.46 21.50
N VAL A 192 -12.04 -20.42 22.33
CA VAL A 192 -11.03 -20.29 23.38
C VAL A 192 -11.72 -20.02 24.72
N PRO A 193 -11.15 -20.42 25.87
CA PRO A 193 -11.79 -20.12 27.14
C PRO A 193 -11.75 -18.61 27.40
N VAL A 194 -12.81 -18.02 27.97
CA VAL A 194 -12.85 -16.57 28.27
C VAL A 194 -11.75 -16.13 29.23
N THR A 195 -11.16 -17.06 29.98
CA THR A 195 -10.09 -16.80 30.96
C THR A 195 -8.71 -16.53 30.34
N ILE A 196 -8.55 -16.67 29.02
CA ILE A 196 -7.26 -16.34 28.37
C ILE A 196 -6.97 -14.85 28.49
N THR A 197 -5.68 -14.52 28.59
CA THR A 197 -5.21 -13.15 28.82
C THR A 197 -4.49 -12.57 27.61
N ASP A 198 -4.65 -13.18 26.43
CA ASP A 198 -4.11 -12.66 25.18
C ASP A 198 -4.70 -11.29 24.90
N ASP A 199 -3.81 -10.34 24.62
CA ASP A 199 -4.14 -8.96 24.32
C ASP A 199 -5.07 -8.91 23.10
N LEU A 200 -6.10 -8.07 23.18
CA LEU A 200 -7.12 -7.91 22.14
C LEU A 200 -7.37 -6.43 21.84
N GLN A 201 -7.98 -6.18 20.69
CA GLN A 201 -8.48 -4.86 20.30
C GLN A 201 -9.93 -4.96 19.85
N ILE A 202 -10.73 -3.96 20.20
CA ILE A 202 -12.07 -3.74 19.64
C ILE A 202 -12.03 -2.46 18.82
N LEU A 203 -12.48 -2.55 17.57
CA LEU A 203 -12.45 -1.46 16.61
C LEU A 203 -13.88 -1.08 16.24
N MET A 204 -14.15 0.21 16.21
CA MET A 204 -15.35 0.80 15.64
C MET A 204 -14.94 1.80 14.57
N PHE A 205 -15.62 1.78 13.43
CA PHE A 205 -15.36 2.67 12.31
C PHE A 205 -16.64 2.92 11.52
N THR A 206 -16.56 3.83 10.55
CA THR A 206 -17.62 4.05 9.58
C THR A 206 -17.73 2.83 8.66
N LYS A 207 -18.91 2.25 8.57
CA LYS A 207 -19.20 1.11 7.71
C LYS A 207 -18.90 1.42 6.25
N GLU A 208 -18.45 0.40 5.52
CA GLU A 208 -18.26 0.50 4.07
C GLU A 208 -19.54 0.99 3.38
N ASP A 209 -19.37 1.84 2.36
CA ASP A 209 -20.43 2.54 1.61
C ASP A 209 -21.23 3.60 2.39
N GLU A 210 -20.97 3.83 3.67
CA GLU A 210 -21.58 4.89 4.48
C GLU A 210 -20.65 6.10 4.65
N THR A 211 -21.22 7.29 4.82
CA THR A 211 -20.43 8.54 4.91
C THR A 211 -20.16 9.00 6.34
N HIS A 212 -20.90 8.46 7.31
CA HIS A 212 -20.87 8.85 8.72
C HIS A 212 -21.43 7.72 9.60
N ASN A 213 -21.02 7.71 10.86
CA ASN A 213 -21.53 6.78 11.88
C ASN A 213 -21.96 7.47 13.17
N VAL A 214 -21.79 8.79 13.22
CA VAL A 214 -22.29 9.67 14.26
C VAL A 214 -22.88 10.94 13.62
N ARG A 215 -23.79 11.61 14.33
CA ARG A 215 -24.45 12.84 13.87
C ARG A 215 -24.86 13.72 15.03
N PHE A 216 -25.17 14.97 14.75
CA PHE A 216 -25.78 15.92 15.67
C PHE A 216 -26.82 16.74 14.89
N ASP A 217 -27.67 17.51 15.58
CA ASP A 217 -28.55 18.46 14.88
C ASP A 217 -27.68 19.47 14.12
N GLN A 218 -27.99 19.71 12.84
CA GLN A 218 -27.19 20.64 12.05
C GLN A 218 -27.06 22.00 12.75
N LEU A 219 -25.82 22.46 12.94
CA LEU A 219 -25.58 23.74 13.58
C LEU A 219 -26.15 24.88 12.73
N PRO A 220 -26.98 25.77 13.29
CA PRO A 220 -27.62 26.85 12.53
C PRO A 220 -26.68 27.74 11.72
N ASN A 221 -25.45 27.96 12.19
CA ASN A 221 -24.45 28.76 11.49
C ASN A 221 -23.30 27.91 10.92
N SER A 222 -23.40 26.58 10.90
CA SER A 222 -22.36 25.68 10.36
C SER A 222 -20.95 26.04 10.84
N GLY A 223 -20.80 26.22 12.16
CA GLY A 223 -19.53 26.60 12.79
C GLY A 223 -19.11 28.07 12.60
N SER A 224 -19.80 28.86 11.76
CA SER A 224 -19.46 30.27 11.47
C SER A 224 -19.79 31.25 12.61
N SER A 225 -20.07 30.74 13.80
CA SER A 225 -20.34 31.52 15.01
C SER A 225 -19.57 30.92 16.18
N ASN A 226 -19.51 31.62 17.32
CA ASN A 226 -18.91 31.03 18.51
C ASN A 226 -19.70 29.79 18.91
N PHE A 227 -19.00 28.74 19.34
CA PHE A 227 -19.64 27.56 19.90
C PHE A 227 -18.77 26.94 20.98
N THR A 228 -19.38 26.12 21.83
CA THR A 228 -18.69 25.31 22.82
C THR A 228 -18.91 23.84 22.49
N LEU A 229 -17.85 23.04 22.56
CA LEU A 229 -17.93 21.58 22.63
C LEU A 229 -17.72 21.17 24.07
N ALA A 230 -18.61 20.33 24.59
CA ALA A 230 -18.51 19.73 25.91
C ALA A 230 -18.28 18.23 25.81
N LEU A 231 -17.42 17.70 26.67
CA LEU A 231 -17.15 16.28 26.79
C LEU A 231 -17.22 15.85 28.26
N ASN A 232 -18.06 14.87 28.56
CA ASN A 232 -18.13 14.27 29.89
C ASN A 232 -17.13 13.10 30.00
N VAL A 233 -15.98 13.37 30.62
CA VAL A 233 -14.89 12.39 30.76
C VAL A 233 -14.91 11.63 32.08
N THR A 234 -16.05 11.64 32.77
CA THR A 234 -16.20 10.93 34.04
C THR A 234 -16.02 9.44 33.82
N ASN A 235 -15.14 8.81 34.61
CA ASN A 235 -14.80 7.39 34.51
C ASN A 235 -14.01 6.96 33.25
N MET A 236 -13.47 7.90 32.47
CA MET A 236 -12.59 7.58 31.33
C MET A 236 -11.12 7.52 31.80
N SER A 237 -10.62 6.32 32.07
CA SER A 237 -9.34 6.11 32.78
C SER A 237 -8.09 6.50 31.96
N SER A 238 -8.07 6.17 30.67
CA SER A 238 -6.99 6.52 29.73
C SER A 238 -7.50 6.50 28.29
N ALA A 239 -7.73 7.67 27.71
CA ALA A 239 -8.14 7.78 26.32
C ALA A 239 -7.47 8.94 25.58
N GLY A 240 -7.22 8.78 24.29
CA GLY A 240 -6.86 9.86 23.38
C GLY A 240 -8.09 10.29 22.58
N LEU A 241 -8.38 11.58 22.54
CA LEU A 241 -9.41 12.15 21.68
C LEU A 241 -8.75 13.06 20.65
N VAL A 242 -9.06 12.82 19.38
CA VAL A 242 -8.69 13.66 18.24
C VAL A 242 -9.99 14.16 17.60
N LEU A 243 -10.14 15.47 17.50
CA LEU A 243 -11.26 16.14 16.83
C LEU A 243 -10.72 16.87 15.62
N THR A 244 -11.12 16.47 14.42
CA THR A 244 -10.76 17.17 13.18
C THR A 244 -12.01 17.85 12.62
N PHE A 245 -11.96 19.17 12.47
CA PHE A 245 -13.07 19.98 11.98
C PHE A 245 -12.99 20.18 10.45
N PRO A 246 -14.13 20.39 9.77
CA PRO A 246 -14.14 20.91 8.40
C PRO A 246 -13.30 22.16 8.26
N GLN A 247 -12.74 22.37 7.08
CA GLN A 247 -12.04 23.61 6.80
C GLN A 247 -13.02 24.77 6.91
N LEU A 248 -12.80 25.66 7.88
CA LEU A 248 -13.62 26.83 8.08
C LEU A 248 -12.75 28.03 8.44
N GLN A 249 -12.86 29.08 7.62
CA GLN A 249 -12.08 30.29 7.80
C GLN A 249 -12.31 30.91 9.19
N GLY A 250 -11.21 31.14 9.88
CA GLY A 250 -11.10 31.78 11.18
C GLY A 250 -11.34 30.86 12.37
N LEU A 251 -11.74 29.59 12.13
CA LEU A 251 -12.08 28.64 13.18
C LEU A 251 -10.86 28.34 14.05
N ARG A 252 -10.92 28.74 15.32
CA ARG A 252 -9.90 28.42 16.32
C ARG A 252 -10.50 28.12 17.67
N MET A 253 -9.77 27.35 18.45
CA MET A 253 -10.01 27.23 19.88
C MET A 253 -9.52 28.50 20.60
N VAL A 254 -10.40 29.19 21.32
CA VAL A 254 -10.06 30.41 22.07
C VAL A 254 -9.81 30.14 23.55
N ASN A 255 -10.44 29.11 24.09
CA ASN A 255 -10.32 28.77 25.49
C ASN A 255 -10.68 27.30 25.71
N SER A 256 -10.16 26.74 26.80
CA SER A 256 -10.52 25.42 27.28
C SER A 256 -10.67 25.46 28.80
N SER A 257 -11.57 24.66 29.34
CA SER A 257 -11.78 24.54 30.78
C SER A 257 -12.06 23.09 31.14
N ILE A 258 -11.40 22.61 32.19
CA ILE A 258 -11.65 21.29 32.77
C ILE A 258 -12.30 21.55 34.12
N GLN A 259 -13.44 20.92 34.37
CA GLN A 259 -14.20 21.12 35.60
C GLN A 259 -14.54 19.81 36.29
N ASP A 260 -14.24 19.74 37.60
CA ASP A 260 -14.69 18.69 38.51
C ASP A 260 -15.84 19.25 39.36
N ASP A 261 -17.02 18.65 39.29
CA ASP A 261 -18.25 19.10 39.97
C ASP A 261 -18.58 20.58 39.73
N ASN A 262 -18.34 21.07 38.51
CA ASN A 262 -18.47 22.46 38.07
C ASN A 262 -17.46 23.44 38.70
N MET A 263 -16.33 22.95 39.20
CA MET A 263 -15.20 23.77 39.65
C MET A 263 -13.98 23.51 38.78
N GLU A 264 -13.22 24.56 38.43
CA GLU A 264 -11.99 24.43 37.65
C GLU A 264 -11.02 23.41 38.26
N SER A 265 -10.48 22.55 37.40
CA SER A 265 -9.58 21.46 37.73
C SER A 265 -8.38 21.43 36.79
N THR A 266 -7.25 20.95 37.29
CA THR A 266 -6.02 20.73 36.52
C THR A 266 -5.66 19.26 36.45
N ALA A 267 -6.66 18.38 36.61
CA ALA A 267 -6.46 16.93 36.68
C ALA A 267 -6.15 16.28 35.32
N MET A 268 -6.32 17.01 34.21
CA MET A 268 -5.96 16.61 32.86
C MET A 268 -5.08 17.69 32.20
N PRO A 269 -4.23 17.32 31.23
CA PRO A 269 -3.52 18.30 30.42
C PRO A 269 -4.51 19.16 29.63
N ALA A 270 -4.09 20.38 29.30
CA ALA A 270 -4.86 21.23 28.40
C ALA A 270 -4.90 20.63 26.99
N PRO A 271 -5.99 20.83 26.24
CA PRO A 271 -6.08 20.41 24.84
C PRO A 271 -5.06 21.15 23.98
N VAL A 272 -4.56 20.46 22.95
CA VAL A 272 -3.66 21.03 21.95
C VAL A 272 -4.46 21.24 20.67
N ALA A 273 -4.47 22.47 20.15
CA ALA A 273 -5.06 22.78 18.86
C ALA A 273 -3.95 23.09 17.85
N GLU A 274 -4.06 22.49 16.68
CA GLU A 274 -3.13 22.66 15.56
C GLU A 274 -3.91 22.79 14.25
N TYR A 275 -3.38 23.58 13.32
CA TYR A 275 -3.89 23.59 11.96
C TYR A 275 -3.09 22.60 11.13
N LEU A 276 -3.81 21.72 10.45
CA LEU A 276 -3.25 20.77 9.51
C LEU A 276 -2.86 21.51 8.22
N PRO A 277 -1.89 20.97 7.44
CA PRO A 277 -1.49 21.54 6.15
C PRO A 277 -2.63 21.72 5.13
N ASP A 278 -3.69 20.92 5.22
CA ASP A 278 -4.91 21.04 4.42
C ASP A 278 -5.86 22.17 4.90
N GLY A 279 -5.47 22.90 5.95
CA GLY A 279 -6.22 24.02 6.53
C GLY A 279 -7.28 23.63 7.56
N ARG A 280 -7.48 22.33 7.83
CA ARG A 280 -8.42 21.88 8.88
C ARG A 280 -7.86 22.13 10.28
N LEU A 281 -8.75 22.39 11.24
CA LEU A 281 -8.37 22.50 12.65
C LEU A 281 -8.44 21.11 13.29
N ARG A 282 -7.34 20.68 13.92
CA ARG A 282 -7.28 19.48 14.74
C ARG A 282 -7.11 19.85 16.21
N VAL A 283 -7.90 19.22 17.07
CA VAL A 283 -7.78 19.35 18.53
C VAL A 283 -7.55 17.99 19.15
N THR A 284 -6.43 17.86 19.87
CA THR A 284 -6.03 16.63 20.54
C THR A 284 -6.13 16.80 22.05
N GLN A 285 -6.76 15.83 22.72
CA GLN A 285 -6.91 15.80 24.16
C GLN A 285 -6.58 14.42 24.72
N GLU A 286 -5.63 14.38 25.65
CA GLU A 286 -5.40 13.19 26.49
C GLU A 286 -6.37 13.21 27.69
N VAL A 287 -7.18 12.18 27.79
CA VAL A 287 -8.20 11.99 28.82
C VAL A 287 -7.72 11.00 29.87
N SER A 288 -7.81 11.40 31.14
CA SER A 288 -7.56 10.49 32.25
C SER A 288 -8.46 10.82 33.45
N TYR A 289 -8.95 9.75 34.08
CA TYR A 289 -9.81 9.78 35.25
C TYR A 289 -9.37 8.69 36.22
N LEU A 290 -8.97 9.08 37.43
CA LEU A 290 -8.55 8.11 38.43
C LEU A 290 -9.76 7.53 39.16
N PRO A 291 -9.81 6.22 39.46
CA PRO A 291 -10.89 5.64 40.25
C PRO A 291 -11.10 6.31 41.62
N SER A 292 -10.05 6.93 42.18
CA SER A 292 -10.13 7.71 43.42
C SER A 292 -10.89 9.02 43.30
N ASP A 293 -11.07 9.53 42.08
CA ASP A 293 -11.78 10.78 41.80
C ASP A 293 -13.30 10.58 41.82
N TYR A 294 -13.76 9.33 41.69
CA TYR A 294 -15.18 8.98 41.77
C TYR A 294 -15.76 9.32 43.16
N PRO A 295 -16.95 9.97 43.27
CA PRO A 295 -17.95 10.21 42.21
C PRO A 295 -17.92 11.60 41.57
N ALA A 296 -16.79 12.31 41.57
CA ALA A 296 -16.72 13.66 41.00
C ALA A 296 -16.99 13.63 39.49
N ILE A 297 -17.88 14.51 39.00
CA ILE A 297 -18.19 14.61 37.58
C ILE A 297 -17.15 15.49 36.91
N ARG A 298 -16.40 14.94 35.95
CA ARG A 298 -15.41 15.67 35.16
C ARG A 298 -15.95 16.02 33.77
N ASN A 299 -15.95 17.31 33.44
CA ASN A 299 -16.32 17.81 32.13
C ASN A 299 -15.18 18.63 31.53
N LEU A 300 -14.91 18.43 30.24
CA LEU A 300 -14.05 19.27 29.42
C LEU A 300 -14.92 20.17 28.56
N PHE A 301 -14.60 21.46 28.50
CA PHE A 301 -15.24 22.44 27.64
C PHE A 301 -14.19 23.07 26.72
N LEU A 302 -14.46 23.07 25.43
CA LEU A 302 -13.65 23.67 24.38
C LEU A 302 -14.46 24.79 23.74
N ASP A 303 -13.98 26.04 23.83
CA ASP A 303 -14.65 27.19 23.24
C ASP A 303 -13.98 27.56 21.92
N PHE A 304 -14.79 27.72 20.88
CA PHE A 304 -14.35 28.04 19.53
C PHE A 304 -14.90 29.38 19.06
N THR A 305 -14.19 30.01 18.13
CA THR A 305 -14.65 31.22 17.42
C THR A 305 -14.18 31.20 15.98
N THR A 306 -14.89 31.93 15.14
CA THR A 306 -14.47 32.33 13.79
C THR A 306 -14.23 33.84 13.67
N GLN A 307 -14.38 34.60 14.78
CA GLN A 307 -14.16 36.04 14.75
C GLN A 307 -12.70 36.35 14.44
N ALA A 308 -12.43 37.34 13.59
CA ALA A 308 -11.05 37.73 13.26
C ALA A 308 -10.22 38.00 14.53
N PRO A 309 -8.98 37.49 14.64
CA PRO A 309 -8.10 37.79 15.75
C PRO A 309 -7.72 39.29 15.76
N GLU A 310 -7.31 39.82 16.92
CA GLU A 310 -6.93 41.24 17.03
C GLU A 310 -5.70 41.58 16.18
N THR A 311 -4.82 40.61 16.00
CA THR A 311 -3.66 40.67 15.11
C THR A 311 -3.60 39.37 14.33
N ASN A 312 -3.45 39.48 13.02
CA ASN A 312 -3.14 38.37 12.13
C ASN A 312 -1.93 38.75 11.29
N GLU A 313 -0.91 37.92 11.27
CA GLU A 313 0.19 38.08 10.32
C GLU A 313 -0.26 37.51 8.97
N VAL A 314 0.35 37.98 7.89
CA VAL A 314 0.01 37.48 6.55
C VAL A 314 1.02 36.39 6.23
N PRO A 315 0.59 35.21 5.74
CA PRO A 315 1.51 34.14 5.41
C PRO A 315 2.50 34.59 4.32
N VAL A 316 3.75 34.17 4.45
CA VAL A 316 4.83 34.58 3.55
C VAL A 316 5.49 33.37 2.93
N TRP A 317 5.69 33.42 1.61
CA TRP A 317 6.51 32.44 0.91
C TRP A 317 7.97 32.49 1.35
N THR A 318 8.59 31.33 1.52
CA THR A 318 10.03 31.21 1.76
C THR A 318 10.83 31.17 0.45
N ALA A 319 12.15 31.13 0.58
CA ALA A 319 13.06 30.92 -0.52
C ALA A 319 13.09 29.47 -1.04
N GLU A 320 12.57 28.51 -0.27
CA GLU A 320 12.54 27.08 -0.63
C GLU A 320 11.33 26.74 -1.51
N ALA A 321 10.30 27.58 -1.51
CA ALA A 321 9.15 27.39 -2.39
C ALA A 321 9.53 27.50 -3.88
N PRO A 322 8.89 26.72 -4.77
CA PRO A 322 9.13 26.77 -6.21
C PRO A 322 8.82 28.15 -6.78
N VAL A 323 9.78 28.81 -7.43
CA VAL A 323 9.62 30.18 -7.95
C VAL A 323 8.43 30.31 -8.92
N ASP A 324 7.93 31.52 -9.10
CA ASP A 324 6.92 31.82 -10.12
C ASP A 324 7.36 31.33 -11.52
N GLY A 325 6.46 30.66 -12.23
CA GLY A 325 6.70 30.01 -13.51
C GLY A 325 7.31 28.61 -13.45
N THR A 326 7.45 28.00 -12.26
CA THR A 326 8.00 26.64 -12.13
C THR A 326 7.02 25.59 -12.68
N VAL A 327 7.57 24.61 -13.39
CA VAL A 327 6.84 23.39 -13.81
C VAL A 327 6.86 22.38 -12.67
N ILE A 328 5.68 21.97 -12.22
CA ILE A 328 5.48 20.90 -11.24
C ILE A 328 5.20 19.62 -12.02
N PRO A 329 6.14 18.66 -12.04
CA PRO A 329 6.00 17.46 -12.84
C PRO A 329 5.00 16.48 -12.21
N TYR A 330 4.18 15.82 -13.03
CA TYR A 330 3.31 14.72 -12.57
C TYR A 330 3.41 13.49 -13.49
N THR A 331 3.00 12.35 -12.94
CA THR A 331 2.77 11.11 -13.70
C THR A 331 1.28 10.86 -13.76
N VAL A 332 0.74 10.49 -14.93
CA VAL A 332 -0.67 10.06 -15.02
C VAL A 332 -0.94 8.92 -14.05
N GLY A 333 -2.01 9.05 -13.25
CA GLY A 333 -2.36 8.09 -12.21
C GLY A 333 -1.66 8.31 -10.87
N THR A 334 -0.77 9.29 -10.74
CA THR A 334 -0.18 9.72 -9.46
C THR A 334 -0.88 10.98 -8.98
N ARG A 335 -1.46 10.91 -7.78
CA ARG A 335 -2.14 12.05 -7.14
C ARG A 335 -1.17 12.93 -6.35
N ASP A 336 -0.30 12.34 -5.54
CA ASP A 336 0.64 13.08 -4.68
C ASP A 336 1.95 13.34 -5.43
N LEU A 337 2.29 14.61 -5.59
CA LEU A 337 3.39 15.08 -6.45
C LEU A 337 4.66 15.43 -5.67
N VAL A 338 4.49 16.06 -4.50
CA VAL A 338 5.61 16.52 -3.67
C VAL A 338 5.33 16.16 -2.22
N ALA A 339 6.28 15.52 -1.56
CA ALA A 339 6.14 15.09 -0.18
C ALA A 339 5.96 16.26 0.80
N GLY A 340 5.16 16.04 1.85
CA GLY A 340 4.86 17.03 2.89
C GLY A 340 6.07 17.64 3.59
N GLU A 341 7.15 16.88 3.75
CA GLU A 341 8.40 17.40 4.34
C GLU A 341 9.05 18.51 3.50
N VAL A 342 8.83 18.48 2.18
CA VAL A 342 9.35 19.50 1.25
C VAL A 342 8.42 20.71 1.23
N THR A 343 7.12 20.48 1.06
CA THR A 343 6.11 21.55 0.99
C THR A 343 6.00 22.35 2.29
N ALA A 344 6.21 21.73 3.46
CA ALA A 344 6.21 22.41 4.75
C ALA A 344 7.25 23.54 4.85
N THR A 345 8.28 23.51 3.99
CA THR A 345 9.29 24.57 3.92
C THR A 345 8.90 25.75 3.03
N TRP A 346 7.81 25.64 2.26
CA TRP A 346 7.46 26.61 1.19
C TRP A 346 6.92 27.94 1.70
N ALA A 347 6.22 27.95 2.83
CA ALA A 347 5.74 29.16 3.45
C ALA A 347 5.86 29.09 4.96
N SER A 348 5.72 30.26 5.59
CA SER A 348 5.74 30.42 7.03
C SER A 348 4.65 31.38 7.46
N ASP A 349 3.94 30.99 8.50
CA ASP A 349 3.01 31.82 9.25
C ASP A 349 2.96 31.34 10.70
N ASP A 350 2.76 32.25 11.65
CA ASP A 350 2.67 31.92 13.09
C ASP A 350 1.44 31.06 13.40
N SER A 351 0.44 31.06 12.52
CA SER A 351 -0.85 30.39 12.68
C SER A 351 -1.00 29.17 11.77
N GLY A 352 0.04 28.82 11.01
CA GLY A 352 -0.04 27.82 9.95
C GLY A 352 -0.58 28.40 8.63
N TRP A 353 -0.52 27.60 7.57
CA TRP A 353 -0.91 28.02 6.23
C TRP A 353 -1.36 26.81 5.41
N ALA A 354 -2.21 27.06 4.41
CA ALA A 354 -2.61 26.11 3.39
C ALA A 354 -2.25 26.66 2.00
N LEU A 355 -2.09 25.76 1.03
CA LEU A 355 -1.90 26.13 -0.38
C LEU A 355 -3.27 26.18 -1.08
N GLU A 356 -3.59 27.32 -1.69
CA GLU A 356 -4.79 27.49 -2.51
C GLU A 356 -4.38 27.82 -3.95
N CYS A 357 -4.75 26.95 -4.89
CA CYS A 357 -4.43 27.09 -6.31
C CYS A 357 -5.69 27.27 -7.17
N ASP A 358 -5.78 28.40 -7.87
CA ASP A 358 -6.84 28.70 -8.83
C ASP A 358 -6.40 28.34 -10.25
N PHE A 359 -7.11 27.42 -10.88
CA PHE A 359 -6.89 26.97 -12.25
C PHE A 359 -7.76 27.74 -13.28
N GLY A 360 -8.42 28.83 -12.86
CA GLY A 360 -9.19 29.72 -13.71
C GLY A 360 -10.45 29.09 -14.32
N GLU A 361 -10.88 29.60 -15.47
CA GLU A 361 -12.06 29.09 -16.18
C GLU A 361 -11.75 27.75 -16.88
N GLN A 362 -12.10 26.65 -16.21
CA GLN A 362 -11.94 25.28 -16.72
C GLN A 362 -13.23 24.74 -17.36
N MET A 363 -13.10 23.78 -18.28
CA MET A 363 -14.23 23.04 -18.86
C MET A 363 -13.96 21.54 -18.90
N PRO A 364 -14.64 20.70 -18.09
CA PRO A 364 -15.65 21.07 -17.09
C PRO A 364 -15.09 21.96 -15.97
N ALA A 365 -15.98 22.67 -15.26
CA ALA A 365 -15.60 23.36 -14.04
C ALA A 365 -15.02 22.33 -13.04
N ASP A 366 -14.00 22.74 -12.28
CA ASP A 366 -13.30 21.90 -11.29
C ASP A 366 -12.65 20.64 -11.89
N LEU A 367 -12.21 20.69 -13.15
CA LEU A 367 -11.50 19.59 -13.80
C LEU A 367 -10.17 19.28 -13.09
N TRP A 368 -9.43 20.33 -12.75
CA TRP A 368 -8.17 20.28 -12.02
C TRP A 368 -8.32 20.94 -10.65
N ALA A 369 -7.74 20.30 -9.64
CA ALA A 369 -7.61 20.83 -8.29
C ALA A 369 -6.24 20.46 -7.73
N ALA A 370 -5.64 21.37 -6.98
CA ALA A 370 -4.37 21.14 -6.29
C ALA A 370 -4.41 21.84 -4.93
N GLY A 371 -3.73 21.23 -3.97
CA GLY A 371 -3.65 21.70 -2.60
C GLY A 371 -2.72 20.81 -1.79
N LEU A 372 -2.76 20.93 -0.47
CA LEU A 372 -2.01 20.03 0.40
C LEU A 372 -2.94 18.98 0.99
N THR A 373 -2.46 17.75 1.10
CA THR A 373 -3.09 16.68 1.88
C THR A 373 -2.93 16.93 3.38
N GLU A 374 -3.54 16.09 4.20
CA GLU A 374 -3.41 16.17 5.66
C GLU A 374 -1.96 16.03 6.16
N ASP A 375 -1.14 15.21 5.49
CA ASP A 375 0.30 15.07 5.75
C ASP A 375 1.15 16.18 5.11
N GLY A 376 0.51 17.11 4.40
CA GLY A 376 1.15 18.25 3.75
C GLY A 376 1.65 17.98 2.34
N SER A 377 1.49 16.77 1.79
CA SER A 377 1.92 16.47 0.44
C SER A 377 1.11 17.29 -0.59
N LEU A 378 1.78 17.85 -1.59
CA LEU A 378 1.11 18.52 -2.71
C LEU A 378 0.41 17.47 -3.55
N PHE A 379 -0.91 17.58 -3.69
CA PHE A 379 -1.68 16.73 -4.60
C PHE A 379 -2.12 17.49 -5.85
N LEU A 380 -2.40 16.72 -6.91
CA LEU A 380 -3.09 17.18 -8.11
C LEU A 380 -4.17 16.15 -8.47
N ASP A 381 -5.42 16.58 -8.39
CA ASP A 381 -6.57 15.85 -8.90
C ASP A 381 -6.92 16.40 -10.30
N GLY A 382 -7.27 15.48 -11.21
CA GLY A 382 -7.43 15.78 -12.64
C GLY A 382 -8.22 14.69 -13.39
N PRO A 383 -8.34 14.80 -14.72
CA PRO A 383 -8.93 13.73 -15.53
C PRO A 383 -8.15 12.41 -15.41
N GLU A 384 -8.83 11.27 -15.50
CA GLU A 384 -8.19 9.94 -15.39
C GLU A 384 -7.10 9.68 -16.44
N ALA A 385 -7.23 10.28 -17.62
CA ALA A 385 -6.31 10.11 -18.75
C ALA A 385 -6.12 11.44 -19.50
N PRO A 386 -5.34 12.38 -18.94
CA PRO A 386 -4.99 13.61 -19.67
C PRO A 386 -4.15 13.28 -20.90
N ALA A 387 -4.15 14.19 -21.89
CA ALA A 387 -3.22 14.07 -23.00
C ALA A 387 -1.78 14.21 -22.48
N ALA A 388 -0.83 13.56 -23.15
CA ALA A 388 0.57 13.58 -22.73
C ALA A 388 1.19 15.00 -22.75
N ASP A 389 0.67 15.88 -23.60
CA ASP A 389 1.06 17.28 -23.73
C ASP A 389 0.12 18.25 -22.99
N GLU A 390 -0.80 17.72 -22.17
CA GLU A 390 -1.69 18.53 -21.36
C GLU A 390 -0.92 19.26 -20.26
N VAL A 391 -1.15 20.56 -20.15
CA VAL A 391 -0.56 21.42 -19.12
C VAL A 391 -1.69 22.11 -18.37
N ALA A 392 -1.75 21.92 -17.05
CA ALA A 392 -2.68 22.64 -16.19
C ALA A 392 -1.96 23.83 -15.56
N GLU A 393 -2.42 25.04 -15.85
CA GLU A 393 -1.86 26.27 -15.27
C GLU A 393 -2.68 26.67 -14.04
N ALA A 394 -1.99 27.00 -12.95
CA ALA A 394 -2.63 27.46 -11.72
C ALA A 394 -1.93 28.70 -11.15
N GLU A 395 -2.72 29.65 -10.66
CA GLU A 395 -2.26 30.73 -9.79
C GLU A 395 -2.41 30.29 -8.34
N CYS A 396 -1.30 30.04 -7.66
CA CYS A 396 -1.26 29.56 -6.29
C CYS A 396 -0.92 30.68 -5.30
N SER A 397 -1.59 30.66 -4.16
CA SER A 397 -1.35 31.54 -3.01
C SER A 397 -1.24 30.71 -1.74
N VAL A 398 -0.62 31.27 -0.70
CA VAL A 398 -0.70 30.68 0.64
C VAL A 398 -1.67 31.48 1.47
N VAL A 399 -2.54 30.75 2.16
CA VAL A 399 -3.66 31.30 2.91
C VAL A 399 -3.56 30.78 4.32
N ASP A 400 -3.57 31.69 5.30
CA ASP A 400 -3.61 31.28 6.69
C ASP A 400 -5.03 30.86 7.07
N PRO A 401 -5.21 30.18 8.22
CA PRO A 401 -6.53 29.80 8.67
C PRO A 401 -7.49 30.96 8.92
N PHE A 402 -7.02 32.20 9.03
CA PHE A 402 -7.84 33.41 9.19
C PHE A 402 -8.22 34.05 7.85
N GLY A 403 -7.76 33.46 6.74
CA GLY A 403 -7.92 33.88 5.36
C GLY A 403 -7.21 35.18 4.99
N ALA A 404 -6.12 35.51 5.70
CA ALA A 404 -5.14 36.39 5.05
C ALA A 404 -4.37 35.58 4.02
N VAL A 405 -4.20 36.21 2.86
CA VAL A 405 -3.58 35.61 1.68
C VAL A 405 -2.22 36.28 1.47
N SER A 406 -1.23 35.51 1.06
CA SER A 406 0.09 36.03 0.72
C SER A 406 0.01 37.21 -0.25
N VAL A 407 0.90 38.19 -0.04
CA VAL A 407 0.96 39.39 -0.90
C VAL A 407 1.33 39.05 -2.34
N GLU A 408 2.14 38.00 -2.52
CA GLU A 408 2.57 37.49 -3.82
C GLU A 408 1.86 36.17 -4.12
N THR A 409 1.43 35.99 -5.36
CA THR A 409 0.97 34.72 -5.92
C THR A 409 2.06 34.11 -6.79
N ARG A 410 1.98 32.79 -7.03
CA ARG A 410 2.91 32.04 -7.88
C ARG A 410 2.13 31.29 -8.94
N ASN A 411 2.45 31.54 -10.20
CA ASN A 411 1.90 30.82 -11.33
C ASN A 411 2.74 29.56 -11.56
N TRP A 412 2.13 28.39 -11.46
CA TRP A 412 2.77 27.11 -11.71
C TRP A 412 2.08 26.39 -12.86
N SER A 413 2.87 25.56 -13.56
CA SER A 413 2.38 24.69 -14.61
C SER A 413 2.52 23.24 -14.18
N PHE A 414 1.43 22.51 -14.07
CA PHE A 414 1.44 21.08 -13.82
C PHE A 414 1.46 20.34 -15.14
N ALA A 415 2.48 19.54 -15.37
CA ALA A 415 2.67 18.86 -16.65
C ALA A 415 3.47 17.57 -16.52
N GLN A 416 3.24 16.64 -17.43
CA GLN A 416 4.13 15.49 -17.58
C GLN A 416 5.39 15.92 -18.37
N PRO A 417 6.62 15.72 -17.84
CA PRO A 417 7.83 16.20 -18.51
C PRO A 417 8.21 15.39 -19.76
N PHE A 418 7.89 14.10 -19.77
CA PHE A 418 8.15 13.19 -20.88
C PHE A 418 7.17 12.02 -20.89
N THR A 419 6.97 11.41 -22.06
CA THR A 419 6.41 10.05 -22.17
C THR A 419 7.54 9.05 -22.36
N ALA A 420 7.31 7.80 -22.00
CA ALA A 420 8.31 6.76 -22.16
C ALA A 420 7.71 5.44 -22.63
N GLU A 421 8.52 4.68 -23.35
CA GLU A 421 8.30 3.30 -23.73
C GLU A 421 9.55 2.50 -23.35
N ALA A 422 9.38 1.22 -23.04
CA ALA A 422 10.51 0.35 -22.72
C ALA A 422 10.31 -1.04 -23.32
N VAL A 423 11.38 -1.59 -23.88
CA VAL A 423 11.42 -2.98 -24.37
C VAL A 423 12.73 -3.64 -23.92
N LEU A 424 12.76 -4.96 -23.86
CA LEU A 424 14.01 -5.68 -23.65
C LEU A 424 14.87 -5.63 -24.91
N SER A 425 16.19 -5.55 -24.73
CA SER A 425 17.17 -5.71 -25.81
C SER A 425 17.02 -7.08 -26.46
N GLU A 426 17.49 -7.24 -27.70
CA GLU A 426 17.49 -8.56 -28.37
C GLU A 426 18.29 -9.63 -27.60
N ALA A 427 19.27 -9.20 -26.79
CA ALA A 427 20.06 -10.08 -25.93
C ALA A 427 19.38 -10.38 -24.59
N GLY A 428 18.35 -9.62 -24.19
CA GLY A 428 17.66 -9.77 -22.91
C GLY A 428 18.46 -9.30 -21.70
N ASP A 429 19.57 -8.58 -21.92
CA ASP A 429 20.52 -8.13 -20.89
C ASP A 429 20.30 -6.68 -20.44
N SER A 430 19.47 -5.93 -21.14
CA SER A 430 19.20 -4.52 -20.89
C SER A 430 17.78 -4.12 -21.30
N ILE A 431 17.28 -3.05 -20.68
CA ILE A 431 16.03 -2.39 -21.04
C ILE A 431 16.36 -1.23 -21.98
N GLU A 432 15.83 -1.25 -23.19
CA GLU A 432 15.87 -0.12 -24.12
C GLU A 432 14.75 0.86 -23.74
N PHE A 433 15.12 1.86 -22.93
CA PHE A 433 14.21 2.87 -22.39
C PHE A 433 14.17 4.08 -23.31
N THR A 434 13.10 4.20 -24.12
CA THR A 434 12.89 5.33 -25.02
C THR A 434 12.08 6.41 -24.34
N VAL A 435 12.66 7.60 -24.22
CA VAL A 435 12.01 8.78 -23.66
C VAL A 435 11.70 9.78 -24.76
N THR A 436 10.47 10.29 -24.77
CA THR A 436 9.98 11.34 -25.66
C THR A 436 9.59 12.57 -24.84
N PRO A 437 10.35 13.69 -24.92
CA PRO A 437 10.00 14.94 -24.24
C PRO A 437 8.63 15.47 -24.69
N THR A 438 7.85 16.00 -23.77
CA THR A 438 6.55 16.66 -24.08
C THR A 438 6.74 18.10 -24.58
N GLY A 439 7.92 18.68 -24.35
CA GLY A 439 8.24 20.05 -24.72
C GLY A 439 7.87 21.10 -23.66
N VAL A 440 7.39 20.68 -22.48
CA VAL A 440 7.09 21.61 -21.37
C VAL A 440 8.34 22.34 -20.86
N VAL A 441 9.50 21.69 -20.96
CA VAL A 441 10.82 22.27 -20.67
C VAL A 441 11.75 22.11 -21.86
N SER A 442 12.75 22.99 -21.97
CA SER A 442 13.64 23.02 -23.13
C SER A 442 14.61 21.83 -23.21
N GLU A 443 15.01 21.29 -22.07
CA GLU A 443 15.99 20.22 -21.95
C GLU A 443 15.79 19.48 -20.63
N ILE A 444 15.81 18.15 -20.66
CA ILE A 444 15.63 17.28 -19.49
C ILE A 444 16.89 16.45 -19.30
N SER A 445 17.45 16.47 -18.10
CA SER A 445 18.49 15.54 -17.67
C SER A 445 17.84 14.38 -16.93
N ILE A 446 17.90 13.18 -17.48
CA ILE A 446 17.32 11.96 -16.91
C ILE A 446 18.43 11.06 -16.39
N SER A 447 18.26 10.56 -15.17
CA SER A 447 19.01 9.45 -14.60
C SER A 447 18.04 8.28 -14.37
N ALA A 448 18.33 7.10 -14.92
CA ALA A 448 17.43 5.94 -14.82
C ALA A 448 18.22 4.64 -14.67
N HIS A 449 17.59 3.62 -14.09
CA HIS A 449 18.12 2.27 -13.96
C HIS A 449 16.99 1.23 -13.98
N ALA A 450 17.33 -0.01 -14.32
CA ALA A 450 16.45 -1.16 -14.15
C ALA A 450 16.34 -1.50 -12.65
N HIS A 451 15.13 -1.73 -12.16
CA HIS A 451 14.84 -1.84 -10.73
C HIS A 451 13.97 -3.06 -10.41
N GLN A 452 14.35 -3.77 -9.35
CA GLN A 452 13.57 -4.82 -8.68
C GLN A 452 13.52 -4.51 -7.18
N SER A 453 12.61 -5.14 -6.43
CA SER A 453 12.29 -4.77 -5.04
C SER A 453 13.51 -4.54 -4.14
N ASN A 454 14.60 -5.31 -4.30
CA ASN A 454 15.81 -5.20 -3.48
C ASN A 454 17.11 -5.02 -4.28
N SER A 455 17.04 -4.84 -5.60
CA SER A 455 18.21 -4.77 -6.47
C SER A 455 18.02 -3.74 -7.57
N MET A 456 19.11 -3.09 -7.96
CA MET A 456 19.13 -2.08 -9.00
C MET A 456 20.27 -2.34 -9.97
N GLY A 457 20.00 -2.16 -11.26
CA GLY A 457 21.01 -2.16 -12.30
C GLY A 457 21.86 -0.90 -12.27
N GLU A 458 22.80 -0.80 -13.22
CA GLU A 458 23.65 0.37 -13.35
C GLU A 458 22.84 1.61 -13.77
N MET A 459 23.02 2.72 -13.05
CA MET A 459 22.40 3.99 -13.40
C MET A 459 23.00 4.58 -14.69
N ARG A 460 22.12 4.99 -15.58
CA ARG A 460 22.45 5.66 -16.84
C ARG A 460 21.87 7.06 -16.85
N MET A 461 22.60 7.96 -17.48
CA MET A 461 22.21 9.35 -17.62
C MET A 461 22.14 9.76 -19.08
N ALA A 462 21.13 10.55 -19.42
CA ALA A 462 21.02 11.19 -20.72
C ALA A 462 20.44 12.59 -20.59
N THR A 463 20.81 13.46 -21.51
CA THR A 463 20.21 14.79 -21.65
C THR A 463 19.42 14.80 -22.95
N ILE A 464 18.15 15.17 -22.87
CA ILE A 464 17.18 15.05 -23.95
C ILE A 464 16.50 16.40 -24.14
N ALA A 465 16.51 16.92 -25.37
CA ALA A 465 15.93 18.22 -25.69
C ALA A 465 14.56 18.08 -26.37
N SER A 466 14.54 17.85 -27.69
CA SER A 466 13.31 17.81 -28.49
C SER A 466 13.06 16.50 -29.22
N ASP A 467 14.13 15.77 -29.56
CA ASP A 467 14.00 14.47 -30.22
C ASP A 467 13.96 13.34 -29.17
N PRO A 468 13.19 12.27 -29.40
CA PRO A 468 13.22 11.08 -28.56
C PRO A 468 14.62 10.49 -28.45
N SER A 469 14.95 9.94 -27.27
CA SER A 469 16.24 9.30 -27.00
C SER A 469 16.03 7.94 -26.35
N THR A 470 16.82 6.94 -26.74
CA THR A 470 16.80 5.61 -26.13
C THR A 470 18.04 5.42 -25.27
N ILE A 471 17.82 5.01 -24.03
CA ILE A 471 18.84 4.75 -23.02
C ILE A 471 18.81 3.24 -22.75
N ALA A 472 19.92 2.55 -23.04
CA ALA A 472 20.07 1.15 -22.66
C ALA A 472 20.39 1.05 -21.16
N LEU A 473 19.46 0.51 -20.38
CA LEU A 473 19.58 0.30 -18.93
C LEU A 473 20.04 -1.13 -18.65
N PRO A 474 21.30 -1.37 -18.25
CA PRO A 474 21.79 -2.72 -17.98
C PRO A 474 21.05 -3.37 -16.81
N MET A 475 20.81 -4.67 -16.92
CA MET A 475 20.16 -5.47 -15.87
C MET A 475 21.13 -6.40 -15.14
N ASP A 476 22.44 -6.15 -15.24
CA ASP A 476 23.46 -6.94 -14.55
C ASP A 476 23.21 -6.96 -13.03
N GLY A 477 23.23 -8.17 -12.44
CA GLY A 477 22.97 -8.36 -11.02
C GLY A 477 21.49 -8.32 -10.61
N LEU A 478 20.58 -8.22 -11.57
CA LEU A 478 19.15 -8.45 -11.36
C LEU A 478 18.80 -9.93 -11.58
N ALA A 479 17.93 -10.46 -10.73
CA ALA A 479 17.42 -11.82 -10.87
C ALA A 479 16.37 -11.90 -11.98
N PRO A 480 16.07 -13.09 -12.54
CA PRO A 480 14.98 -13.23 -13.49
C PRO A 480 13.62 -12.85 -12.86
N GLY A 481 12.70 -12.35 -13.69
CA GLY A 481 11.36 -11.92 -13.25
C GLY A 481 11.07 -10.45 -13.53
N MET A 482 9.98 -9.93 -12.95
CA MET A 482 9.50 -8.57 -13.24
C MET A 482 10.57 -7.52 -12.95
N VAL A 483 10.69 -6.54 -13.85
CA VAL A 483 11.63 -5.43 -13.75
C VAL A 483 10.96 -4.13 -14.15
N MET A 484 11.19 -3.08 -13.36
CA MET A 484 10.66 -1.73 -13.58
C MET A 484 11.79 -0.78 -13.96
N VAL A 485 11.44 0.41 -14.45
CA VAL A 485 12.40 1.51 -14.65
C VAL A 485 12.20 2.54 -13.55
N MET A 486 13.24 2.79 -12.77
CA MET A 486 13.23 3.82 -11.71
C MET A 486 14.27 4.89 -12.04
N GLY A 487 13.93 6.16 -11.76
CA GLY A 487 14.82 7.25 -12.08
C GLY A 487 14.40 8.61 -11.55
N GLN A 488 15.16 9.62 -11.95
CA GLN A 488 14.92 11.03 -11.69
C GLN A 488 15.10 11.84 -12.97
N ALA A 489 14.33 12.91 -13.12
CA ALA A 489 14.46 13.89 -14.19
C ALA A 489 14.58 15.29 -13.61
N GLN A 490 15.49 16.08 -14.18
CA GLN A 490 15.76 17.44 -13.74
C GLN A 490 15.79 18.38 -14.94
N SER A 491 15.31 19.61 -14.74
CA SER A 491 15.38 20.67 -15.73
C SER A 491 15.41 22.03 -15.05
N ASN A 492 15.91 23.05 -15.75
CA ASN A 492 15.84 24.42 -15.25
C ASN A 492 14.40 24.94 -15.32
N GLY A 493 13.87 25.40 -14.19
CA GLY A 493 12.48 25.86 -14.09
C GLY A 493 11.47 24.73 -13.87
N MET A 494 11.92 23.53 -13.48
CA MET A 494 11.08 22.39 -13.11
C MET A 494 11.51 21.87 -11.74
N LEU A 495 10.58 21.37 -10.94
CA LEU A 495 10.94 20.59 -9.75
C LEU A 495 11.57 19.27 -10.15
N ASP A 496 12.42 18.73 -9.28
CA ASP A 496 13.00 17.41 -9.46
C ASP A 496 11.88 16.36 -9.52
N TYR A 497 11.86 15.58 -10.60
CA TYR A 497 10.83 14.57 -10.85
C TYR A 497 11.38 13.18 -10.59
N ALA A 498 10.96 12.52 -9.52
CA ALA A 498 11.25 11.11 -9.28
C ALA A 498 10.15 10.23 -9.90
N PHE A 499 10.53 9.14 -10.55
CA PHE A 499 9.57 8.24 -11.21
C PHE A 499 9.94 6.76 -11.03
N MET A 500 8.90 5.93 -11.02
CA MET A 500 8.99 4.47 -11.11
C MET A 500 7.91 4.01 -12.09
N LEU A 501 8.35 3.44 -13.22
CA LEU A 501 7.49 3.09 -14.34
C LEU A 501 7.50 1.57 -14.53
N ASP A 502 6.31 0.98 -14.56
CA ASP A 502 6.10 -0.42 -14.88
C ASP A 502 5.63 -0.55 -16.33
N PHE A 503 6.41 -1.29 -17.12
CA PHE A 503 6.14 -1.58 -18.53
C PHE A 503 5.74 -3.05 -18.76
N GLY A 504 5.54 -3.83 -17.69
CA GLY A 504 5.25 -5.26 -17.76
C GLY A 504 6.41 -6.10 -18.32
N LEU A 505 7.65 -5.67 -18.05
CA LEU A 505 8.85 -6.36 -18.54
C LEU A 505 9.29 -7.43 -17.55
N GLU A 506 9.73 -8.58 -18.08
CA GLU A 506 10.30 -9.68 -17.30
C GLU A 506 11.70 -9.99 -17.80
N LYS A 507 12.70 -9.82 -16.92
CA LYS A 507 14.08 -10.20 -17.21
C LYS A 507 14.15 -11.72 -17.41
N PRO A 508 14.65 -12.20 -18.56
CA PRO A 508 14.88 -13.62 -18.78
C PRO A 508 16.07 -14.11 -17.94
N SER A 509 16.09 -15.41 -17.65
CA SER A 509 17.26 -16.07 -17.05
C SER A 509 18.38 -16.22 -18.09
N ALA A 510 19.59 -15.84 -17.69
CA ALA A 510 20.81 -15.97 -18.48
C ALA A 510 21.50 -17.32 -18.16
N PRO A 511 21.93 -18.09 -19.18
CA PRO A 511 22.48 -19.42 -18.93
C PRO A 511 23.80 -19.39 -18.15
N PRO A 512 24.09 -20.38 -17.28
CA PRO A 512 25.33 -20.44 -16.51
C PRO A 512 26.58 -20.52 -17.40
N VAL A 513 27.71 -20.00 -16.93
CA VAL A 513 29.01 -20.09 -17.62
C VAL A 513 29.89 -21.13 -16.94
N ILE A 514 30.37 -22.11 -17.71
CA ILE A 514 31.31 -23.16 -17.25
C ILE A 514 32.73 -22.78 -17.72
N GLU A 515 33.71 -22.89 -16.82
CA GLU A 515 35.14 -22.80 -17.12
C GLU A 515 35.82 -24.07 -16.59
N VAL A 516 36.75 -24.65 -17.36
CA VAL A 516 37.52 -25.85 -16.97
C VAL A 516 38.98 -25.45 -16.80
N ASP A 517 39.56 -25.79 -15.66
CA ASP A 517 40.95 -25.49 -15.37
C ASP A 517 41.90 -26.35 -16.22
N VAL A 518 42.97 -25.73 -16.71
CA VAL A 518 44.02 -26.42 -17.48
C VAL A 518 45.22 -26.63 -16.56
N ASN A 519 45.69 -27.87 -16.50
CA ASN A 519 46.87 -28.26 -15.74
C ASN A 519 48.15 -27.62 -16.31
N LEU A 520 49.22 -27.63 -15.50
CA LEU A 520 50.54 -27.13 -15.88
C LEU A 520 51.17 -27.85 -17.08
N ASP A 521 50.70 -29.06 -17.39
CA ASP A 521 51.10 -29.86 -18.55
C ASP A 521 50.26 -29.59 -19.81
N GLY A 522 49.32 -28.63 -19.74
CA GLY A 522 48.44 -28.26 -20.84
C GLY A 522 47.24 -29.19 -21.04
N THR A 523 47.00 -30.14 -20.12
CA THR A 523 45.85 -31.05 -20.17
C THR A 523 44.69 -30.56 -19.31
N ASN A 524 43.46 -30.97 -19.64
CA ASN A 524 42.25 -30.56 -18.91
C ASN A 524 41.95 -31.46 -17.69
N ALA A 525 42.76 -32.49 -17.43
CA ALA A 525 42.41 -33.54 -16.48
C ALA A 525 43.65 -34.11 -15.77
N THR A 526 43.50 -34.46 -14.50
CA THR A 526 44.56 -35.09 -13.71
C THR A 526 44.25 -36.58 -13.51
N TRP A 527 45.09 -37.47 -14.05
CA TRP A 527 44.90 -38.92 -13.93
C TRP A 527 45.34 -39.45 -12.56
N ASP A 528 44.57 -40.41 -12.04
CA ASP A 528 44.95 -41.18 -10.87
C ASP A 528 46.06 -42.21 -11.20
N ALA A 529 46.70 -42.77 -10.17
CA ALA A 529 47.80 -43.71 -10.37
C ALA A 529 47.39 -45.02 -11.08
N SER A 530 46.08 -45.32 -11.12
CA SER A 530 45.55 -46.50 -11.81
C SER A 530 45.22 -46.23 -13.29
N TYR A 531 45.18 -44.96 -13.70
CA TYR A 531 44.72 -44.49 -15.00
C TYR A 531 43.30 -44.99 -15.37
N LEU A 532 42.49 -45.33 -14.36
CA LEU A 532 41.07 -45.70 -14.52
C LEU A 532 40.14 -44.58 -14.05
N LYS A 533 40.72 -43.52 -13.49
CA LYS A 533 39.99 -42.37 -12.98
C LYS A 533 40.80 -41.10 -13.27
N PHE A 534 40.12 -40.02 -13.60
CA PHE A 534 40.73 -38.69 -13.72
C PHE A 534 39.84 -37.65 -13.04
N THR A 535 40.47 -36.57 -12.58
CA THR A 535 39.80 -35.46 -11.92
C THR A 535 39.72 -34.27 -12.88
N LEU A 536 38.53 -33.68 -13.01
CA LEU A 536 38.30 -32.38 -13.65
C LEU A 536 38.02 -31.34 -12.58
N GLN A 537 38.52 -30.13 -12.79
CA GLN A 537 38.31 -28.99 -11.92
C GLN A 537 37.97 -27.76 -12.76
N GLY A 538 37.28 -26.80 -12.17
CA GLY A 538 36.97 -25.56 -12.85
C GLY A 538 36.07 -24.64 -12.05
N LYS A 539 35.41 -23.73 -12.77
CA LYS A 539 34.44 -22.79 -12.20
C LYS A 539 33.11 -22.84 -12.92
N VAL A 540 32.04 -22.55 -12.19
CA VAL A 540 30.70 -22.34 -12.75
C VAL A 540 30.09 -21.12 -12.08
N LEU A 541 29.54 -20.22 -12.89
CA LEU A 541 28.96 -18.96 -12.44
C LEU A 541 27.64 -18.74 -13.17
N ASP A 542 26.62 -18.38 -12.43
CA ASP A 542 25.38 -17.87 -12.99
C ASP A 542 25.45 -16.34 -13.08
N PRO A 543 25.19 -15.72 -14.25
CA PRO A 543 25.23 -14.26 -14.39
C PRO A 543 24.19 -13.54 -13.53
N ASP A 544 23.07 -14.20 -13.21
CA ASP A 544 21.93 -13.62 -12.51
C ASP A 544 21.96 -13.91 -10.99
N GLY A 545 22.93 -14.72 -10.57
CA GLY A 545 23.12 -15.12 -9.18
C GLY A 545 22.23 -16.29 -8.75
N GLU A 546 21.59 -16.98 -9.70
CA GLU A 546 20.77 -18.16 -9.43
C GLU A 546 21.62 -19.36 -8.98
N SER A 547 20.98 -20.32 -8.33
CA SER A 547 21.62 -21.59 -7.99
C SER A 547 21.82 -22.44 -9.23
N VAL A 548 22.97 -23.10 -9.36
CA VAL A 548 23.31 -23.91 -10.54
C VAL A 548 23.46 -25.37 -10.17
N GLU A 549 22.81 -26.27 -10.90
CA GLU A 549 23.05 -27.71 -10.88
C GLU A 549 23.99 -28.13 -12.01
N MET A 550 24.94 -29.02 -11.72
CA MET A 550 25.87 -29.54 -12.73
C MET A 550 25.69 -31.04 -12.94
N SER A 551 25.78 -31.47 -14.19
CA SER A 551 25.88 -32.87 -14.57
C SER A 551 27.00 -33.09 -15.59
N LEU A 552 27.55 -34.30 -15.59
CA LEU A 552 28.59 -34.74 -16.50
C LEU A 552 28.11 -36.00 -17.21
N SER A 553 28.17 -36.01 -18.55
CA SER A 553 27.93 -37.20 -19.36
C SER A 553 29.20 -37.71 -20.02
N LEU A 554 29.44 -39.02 -19.90
CA LEU A 554 30.55 -39.72 -20.52
C LEU A 554 30.08 -41.12 -20.97
N CYS A 555 30.33 -41.47 -22.24
CA CYS A 555 30.04 -42.80 -22.80
C CYS A 555 28.58 -43.28 -22.60
N GLY A 556 27.61 -42.35 -22.56
CA GLY A 556 26.19 -42.63 -22.37
C GLY A 556 25.73 -42.73 -20.91
N TYR A 557 26.63 -42.50 -19.95
CA TYR A 557 26.32 -42.44 -18.52
C TYR A 557 26.39 -41.00 -18.03
N THR A 558 25.50 -40.62 -17.12
CA THR A 558 25.47 -39.28 -16.52
C THR A 558 25.68 -39.38 -15.00
N THR A 559 26.47 -38.47 -14.44
CA THR A 559 26.71 -38.30 -12.99
C THR A 559 26.56 -36.83 -12.60
N ASN A 560 26.23 -36.57 -11.34
CA ASN A 560 26.13 -35.26 -10.71
C ASN A 560 26.95 -35.18 -9.41
N ASP A 561 27.95 -36.07 -9.23
CA ASP A 561 28.76 -36.19 -8.02
C ASP A 561 29.88 -35.12 -7.92
N PHE A 562 29.52 -33.84 -8.14
CA PHE A 562 30.45 -32.71 -8.03
C PHE A 562 30.71 -32.34 -6.57
N VAL A 563 31.98 -32.10 -6.22
CA VAL A 563 32.37 -31.45 -4.97
C VAL A 563 32.49 -29.95 -5.23
N ARG A 564 31.68 -29.13 -4.54
CA ARG A 564 31.61 -27.68 -4.79
C ARG A 564 31.94 -26.84 -3.56
N SER A 565 32.61 -25.71 -3.80
CA SER A 565 32.85 -24.66 -2.80
C SER A 565 32.79 -23.30 -3.49
N GLY A 566 31.65 -22.61 -3.34
CA GLY A 566 31.37 -21.38 -4.09
C GLY A 566 31.34 -21.66 -5.61
N PRO A 567 32.01 -20.83 -6.44
CA PRO A 567 32.04 -21.04 -7.89
C PRO A 567 32.93 -22.21 -8.32
N ILE A 568 33.78 -22.74 -7.42
CA ILE A 568 34.75 -23.79 -7.74
C ILE A 568 34.07 -25.16 -7.66
N TRP A 569 34.31 -25.99 -8.66
CA TRP A 569 33.85 -27.38 -8.72
C TRP A 569 35.01 -28.34 -9.00
N GLU A 570 34.88 -29.55 -8.47
CA GLU A 570 35.76 -30.69 -8.74
C GLU A 570 34.89 -31.94 -8.97
N ILE A 571 35.24 -32.76 -9.95
CA ILE A 571 34.59 -34.06 -10.16
C ILE A 571 35.60 -35.13 -10.55
N ASP A 572 35.34 -36.31 -10.00
CA ASP A 572 36.17 -37.49 -10.08
C ASP A 572 35.52 -38.50 -11.04
N VAL A 573 36.03 -38.60 -12.27
CA VAL A 573 35.39 -39.32 -13.37
C VAL A 573 36.04 -40.69 -13.58
N ASN A 574 35.20 -41.73 -13.62
CA ASN A 574 35.65 -43.11 -13.84
C ASN A 574 35.35 -43.58 -15.26
N ILE A 575 36.35 -44.12 -15.96
CA ILE A 575 36.24 -44.56 -17.37
C ILE A 575 35.73 -46.00 -17.55
N VAL A 576 35.45 -46.74 -16.47
CA VAL A 576 34.97 -48.12 -16.53
C VAL A 576 33.67 -48.24 -17.35
N SER A 577 32.84 -47.20 -17.34
CA SER A 577 31.64 -47.10 -18.18
C SER A 577 31.93 -47.18 -19.69
N CYS A 578 33.09 -46.69 -20.12
CA CYS A 578 33.54 -46.68 -21.51
C CYS A 578 34.19 -48.00 -21.97
N SER A 579 34.56 -48.89 -21.03
CA SER A 579 35.29 -50.13 -21.31
C SER A 579 34.55 -51.13 -22.21
N SER A 580 33.24 -50.95 -22.38
CA SER A 580 32.36 -51.80 -23.19
C SER A 580 32.16 -51.31 -24.63
N GLN A 581 32.74 -50.16 -25.00
CA GLN A 581 32.61 -49.59 -26.33
C GLN A 581 33.53 -50.29 -27.35
N ASN A 582 33.00 -50.51 -28.55
CA ASN A 582 33.73 -51.11 -29.67
C ASN A 582 33.50 -50.25 -30.92
N PRO A 583 34.53 -49.57 -31.47
CA PRO A 583 35.97 -49.68 -31.17
C PRO A 583 36.41 -49.07 -29.82
N PRO A 584 37.63 -49.38 -29.32
CA PRO A 584 38.18 -48.81 -28.08
C PRO A 584 38.25 -47.28 -28.12
N VAL A 585 37.91 -46.64 -27.00
CA VAL A 585 37.90 -45.18 -26.87
C VAL A 585 39.33 -44.65 -26.82
N THR A 586 39.73 -43.82 -27.79
CA THR A 586 41.07 -43.19 -27.82
C THR A 586 41.08 -41.80 -27.18
N VAL A 587 39.91 -41.17 -27.06
CA VAL A 587 39.68 -39.86 -26.43
C VAL A 587 38.34 -39.93 -25.70
N TYR A 588 38.32 -39.56 -24.43
CA TYR A 588 37.10 -39.46 -23.63
C TYR A 588 36.46 -38.09 -23.85
N ASP A 589 35.38 -38.05 -24.63
CA ASP A 589 34.58 -36.84 -24.85
C ASP A 589 33.51 -36.72 -23.77
N ILE A 590 33.64 -35.66 -22.98
CA ILE A 590 32.85 -35.40 -21.79
C ILE A 590 31.93 -34.23 -22.11
N THR A 591 30.64 -34.36 -21.79
CA THR A 591 29.70 -33.24 -21.88
C THR A 591 29.35 -32.78 -20.47
N LEU A 592 29.87 -31.62 -20.09
CA LEU A 592 29.44 -30.90 -18.88
C LEU A 592 28.16 -30.14 -19.21
N THR A 593 27.16 -30.24 -18.35
CA THR A 593 25.92 -29.45 -18.43
C THR A 593 25.72 -28.73 -17.11
N ALA A 594 25.54 -27.42 -17.15
CA ALA A 594 25.13 -26.61 -16.01
C ALA A 594 23.71 -26.10 -16.27
N THR A 595 22.83 -26.21 -15.29
CA THR A 595 21.42 -25.79 -15.34
C THR A 595 21.16 -24.83 -14.18
N ASP A 596 20.65 -23.64 -14.44
CA ASP A 596 20.22 -22.74 -13.36
C ASP A 596 18.85 -23.14 -12.78
N GLU A 597 18.43 -22.43 -11.73
CA GLU A 597 17.15 -22.64 -11.04
C GLU A 597 15.93 -22.35 -11.93
N SER A 598 16.07 -21.42 -12.87
CA SER A 598 15.08 -21.09 -13.89
C SER A 598 15.00 -22.11 -15.04
N GLY A 599 15.94 -23.05 -15.10
CA GLY A 599 15.99 -24.15 -16.08
C GLY A 599 16.78 -23.87 -17.36
N THR A 600 17.51 -22.75 -17.45
CA THR A 600 18.39 -22.47 -18.59
C THR A 600 19.68 -23.28 -18.45
N MET A 601 20.23 -23.75 -19.59
CA MET A 601 21.34 -24.69 -19.59
C MET A 601 22.50 -24.25 -20.48
N THR A 602 23.72 -24.48 -20.01
CA THR A 602 24.94 -24.43 -20.82
C THR A 602 25.59 -25.80 -20.89
N THR A 603 26.02 -26.19 -22.09
CA THR A 603 26.79 -27.42 -22.31
C THR A 603 28.20 -27.11 -22.79
N MET A 604 29.21 -27.77 -22.21
CA MET A 604 30.60 -27.68 -22.61
C MET A 604 31.18 -29.06 -22.91
N GLN A 605 31.88 -29.21 -24.03
CA GLN A 605 32.61 -30.43 -24.36
C GLN A 605 34.07 -30.35 -23.91
N VAL A 606 34.53 -31.38 -23.21
CA VAL A 606 35.92 -31.53 -22.76
C VAL A 606 36.45 -32.86 -23.27
N SER A 607 37.56 -32.83 -23.98
CA SER A 607 38.23 -34.04 -24.46
C SER A 607 39.43 -34.38 -23.58
N VAL A 608 39.50 -35.63 -23.10
CA VAL A 608 40.61 -36.15 -22.31
C VAL A 608 41.24 -37.35 -23.04
N PRO A 609 42.51 -37.26 -23.50
CA PRO A 609 43.16 -38.37 -24.19
C PRO A 609 43.28 -39.64 -23.31
N ASP A 610 43.12 -40.82 -23.92
CA ASP A 610 43.36 -42.09 -23.21
C ASP A 610 44.89 -42.30 -23.01
N PRO A 611 45.38 -42.43 -21.77
CA PRO A 611 46.80 -42.69 -21.48
C PRO A 611 47.30 -44.01 -22.08
N TYR A 612 46.40 -44.92 -22.47
CA TYR A 612 46.71 -46.22 -23.07
C TYR A 612 46.40 -46.31 -24.56
N ALA A 613 45.93 -45.24 -25.21
CA ALA A 613 45.77 -45.22 -26.65
C ALA A 613 47.13 -45.50 -27.29
N SER A 614 47.30 -46.70 -27.85
CA SER A 614 48.53 -47.09 -28.53
C SER A 614 48.76 -46.10 -29.67
N GLY A 615 49.83 -45.31 -29.56
CA GLY A 615 50.29 -44.42 -30.61
C GLY A 615 50.41 -45.17 -31.93
N GLY A 616 49.48 -44.88 -32.83
CA GLY A 616 49.64 -45.17 -34.24
C GLY A 616 50.56 -44.13 -34.83
N ASP A 617 51.85 -44.47 -34.90
CA ASP A 617 52.92 -43.83 -35.66
C ASP A 617 53.42 -42.47 -35.17
N ASP A 618 54.70 -42.47 -34.74
CA ASP A 618 55.58 -41.31 -34.80
C ASP A 618 55.77 -40.95 -36.28
N THR A 619 54.81 -40.26 -36.90
CA THR A 619 55.11 -39.53 -38.14
C THR A 619 55.81 -38.24 -37.77
N ILE A 620 57.14 -38.29 -37.87
CA ILE A 620 58.00 -37.13 -38.05
C ILE A 620 57.42 -36.31 -39.21
N ILE A 621 56.87 -35.14 -38.91
CA ILE A 621 56.59 -34.13 -39.93
C ILE A 621 57.87 -33.30 -40.09
N GLU A 622 58.69 -33.63 -41.08
CA GLU A 622 59.64 -32.67 -41.66
C GLU A 622 58.86 -31.58 -42.40
N PRO A 623 59.35 -30.33 -42.41
CA PRO A 623 58.60 -29.20 -42.93
C PRO A 623 58.66 -29.20 -44.46
N ASP A 624 57.51 -29.08 -45.13
CA ASP A 624 57.50 -28.56 -46.50
C ASP A 624 56.35 -27.60 -46.75
N GLU A 625 56.67 -26.67 -47.64
CA GLU A 625 56.11 -25.37 -47.87
C GLU A 625 54.74 -25.39 -48.56
N ASN A 626 53.92 -24.42 -48.15
CA ASN A 626 53.02 -23.64 -49.01
C ASN A 626 51.81 -24.37 -49.64
N SER A 627 50.64 -24.22 -49.02
CA SER A 627 49.46 -23.67 -49.70
C SER A 627 48.32 -23.38 -48.70
N GLU A 628 47.68 -22.24 -48.92
CA GLU A 628 46.75 -21.55 -48.03
C GLU A 628 45.45 -22.32 -47.78
N GLU A 629 45.05 -22.46 -46.51
CA GLU A 629 43.64 -22.53 -46.10
C GLU A 629 43.44 -21.77 -44.78
N ALA A 630 42.38 -20.98 -44.75
CA ALA A 630 42.17 -19.85 -43.83
C ALA A 630 41.76 -20.26 -42.42
N VAL A 631 42.39 -19.64 -41.43
CA VAL A 631 41.96 -19.61 -40.02
C VAL A 631 40.84 -18.57 -39.84
N PRO A 632 39.71 -18.91 -39.19
CA PRO A 632 38.78 -17.88 -38.74
C PRO A 632 39.43 -17.08 -37.61
N ALA A 633 39.43 -15.76 -37.75
CA ALA A 633 40.01 -14.83 -36.81
C ALA A 633 39.37 -14.97 -35.42
N ALA A 634 40.13 -15.49 -34.45
CA ALA A 634 39.86 -15.23 -33.05
C ALA A 634 39.93 -13.71 -32.84
N SER A 635 38.79 -13.09 -32.55
CA SER A 635 38.68 -11.65 -32.45
C SER A 635 39.54 -11.13 -31.30
N MET A 636 40.29 -10.05 -31.57
CA MET A 636 41.11 -9.30 -30.60
C MET A 636 40.31 -8.69 -29.42
N MET A 637 39.00 -8.92 -29.34
CA MET A 637 38.13 -8.40 -28.27
C MET A 637 38.18 -9.26 -27.00
N ALA A 638 38.35 -10.58 -27.13
CA ALA A 638 38.39 -11.50 -25.98
C ALA A 638 39.65 -11.30 -25.10
N THR A 639 40.79 -10.97 -25.72
CA THR A 639 42.03 -10.67 -25.01
C THR A 639 42.04 -9.26 -24.40
N LEU A 640 41.25 -8.32 -24.91
CA LEU A 640 41.13 -6.97 -24.32
C LEU A 640 40.26 -6.97 -23.06
N ALA A 641 39.19 -7.78 -23.02
CA ALA A 641 38.28 -7.88 -21.87
C ALA A 641 38.99 -8.47 -20.62
N VAL A 642 39.78 -9.53 -20.82
CA VAL A 642 40.54 -10.17 -19.73
C VAL A 642 41.65 -9.25 -19.20
N ALA A 643 42.26 -8.42 -20.05
CA ALA A 643 43.30 -7.48 -19.63
C ALA A 643 42.74 -6.27 -18.84
N LEU A 644 41.53 -5.81 -19.14
CA LEU A 644 40.90 -4.67 -18.45
C LEU A 644 40.32 -5.06 -17.08
N LEU A 645 39.74 -6.26 -16.96
CA LEU A 645 39.25 -6.79 -15.67
C LEU A 645 40.39 -7.08 -14.68
N GLY A 646 41.56 -7.51 -15.17
CA GLY A 646 42.76 -7.71 -14.33
C GLY A 646 43.35 -6.40 -13.77
N ALA A 647 43.21 -5.27 -14.46
CA ALA A 647 43.74 -3.98 -14.02
C ALA A 647 42.87 -3.30 -12.94
N ALA A 648 41.55 -3.46 -13.00
CA ALA A 648 40.61 -2.87 -12.03
C ALA A 648 40.67 -3.52 -10.63
N VAL A 649 40.91 -4.84 -10.58
CA VAL A 649 41.03 -5.59 -9.31
C VAL A 649 42.36 -5.31 -8.59
N VAL A 650 43.42 -4.97 -9.34
CA VAL A 650 44.73 -4.64 -8.77
C VAL A 650 44.82 -3.18 -8.33
N SER A 651 44.10 -2.24 -8.95
CA SER A 651 44.09 -0.84 -8.47
C SER A 651 43.24 -0.64 -7.20
N ARG A 652 42.14 -1.38 -7.02
CA ARG A 652 41.30 -1.32 -5.81
C ARG A 652 41.91 -1.94 -4.55
N ARG A 653 43.06 -2.62 -4.66
CA ARG A 653 43.78 -3.17 -3.48
C ARG A 653 45.00 -2.34 -3.07
N LYS A 654 45.26 -1.21 -3.70
CA LYS A 654 46.44 -0.38 -3.39
C LYS A 654 46.18 1.02 -2.85
N ASP A 655 44.94 1.49 -2.82
CA ASP A 655 44.59 2.74 -2.18
C ASP A 655 43.41 2.52 -1.22
N GLN A 656 43.64 2.95 0.03
CA GLN A 656 42.70 3.40 1.09
C GLN A 656 41.27 2.88 1.13
#